data_AF-A0A6B2K284-F1
#
_entry.id   AF-A0A6B2K284-F1
#
_cell.length_a   1.000
_cell.length_b   1.000
_cell.length_c   1.000
_cell.angle_alpha   90.00
_cell.angle_beta   90.00
_cell.angle_gamma   90.00
#
_symmetry.space_group_name_H-M   'P 1'
#
loop_
_entity.id
_entity.type
_entity.pdbx_description
1 polymer ?
#
loop_
_entity_poly.entity_id
_entity_poly.type
_entity_poly.pdbx_seq_one_letter_code
_entity_poly.pdbx_strand_id
1 'polypeptide(L)'
;MAQIDHDEIADYLVNGYWTDVGTIPHEFQNPGNVITYDASGISSDGRELAVAALEAWSIYADLTFRASGNGELVFSNASSGAVTNATFTTGGAIQSAVVNISSSFTQNNGPAIGKYSFQTYMHEIGHALGLGHPGNYDASASYGQDAKFRFDSWQTTLMSYFPQSENPNTDASHAATVTPMIADILAMQAIYGETVGGPTAGNTTYGVGANTGTYLDDFFAHVAGSPTYNAFAIYDESGHDHINFADDTRDQRVDLTPGAYSDVYGLTGNMGIVPGTVIEDYTGGSGHDDITANNVANSLTGGAGNDTIRGLGAADWIDAGSGDDRVFGGDAADEIYGGTGADALYGEQGDDTLNGDWGNDYLDGGEGEDFLYGGDGSDVLRGGALVDMLYGGTGMDQLFGDGGSDILRGEGGDDSLFGGAGIDSLFGGAGNDMIDGGTDRGLIFGENGDDKLFGGDDHDRIYGGNGADTLVGADGRDQMEGGDGADELKGQNDFDTLVGGTGDDKLFGDGGNDFLFGGADSDILSGGTANDRLEGGDGVDSVNGDGGDDSLFGDGGDDFLFGGHGNDNVLGGAGDDRANGISGDDTLRGGPGHDYLKGGADDDLLDGGGGIDSLYGDSGNDSLLGNDGTDYLNGGSGNDEIGGGAHDDSLYGGRGDDSLYGSDGNDILVGADGDDYMLGGLDNDIMRGGNDDDRMDGQSGDDEIYGQNGQDTLEGKNGNDILNGGAGDDILYGGNGADSFIYADNGTDVIYDFQDDIDTIYIATGSLPDGVSSVDDLLDQAVVLDSGTYIALENGSLGLVGVFDPDSLRDDMVFV
;
A
#
# COMPACT_ATOMS: atom_id res chain seq x y z
N MET A 1 43.28 -13.48 -11.30
CA MET A 1 44.69 -13.27 -11.74
C MET A 1 45.57 -14.26 -10.99
N ALA A 2 46.77 -14.59 -11.47
CA ALA A 2 47.67 -15.42 -10.65
C ALA A 2 48.12 -14.57 -9.45
N GLN A 3 47.86 -15.03 -8.23
CA GLN A 3 48.18 -14.30 -6.99
C GLN A 3 49.70 -14.11 -6.87
N ILE A 4 50.14 -12.95 -6.38
CA ILE A 4 51.54 -12.72 -6.03
C ILE A 4 51.81 -13.56 -4.77
N ASP A 5 52.82 -14.42 -4.83
CA ASP A 5 53.25 -15.21 -3.67
C ASP A 5 54.38 -14.44 -2.95
N HIS A 6 53.98 -13.55 -2.04
CA HIS A 6 54.92 -12.72 -1.30
C HIS A 6 55.80 -13.53 -0.36
N ASP A 7 55.31 -14.64 0.19
CA ASP A 7 56.05 -15.54 1.07
C ASP A 7 57.18 -16.25 0.31
N GLU A 8 56.93 -16.72 -0.92
CA GLU A 8 57.96 -17.34 -1.75
C GLU A 8 59.11 -16.37 -2.07
N ILE A 9 58.77 -15.12 -2.42
CA ILE A 9 59.77 -14.08 -2.69
C ILE A 9 60.51 -13.72 -1.40
N ALA A 10 59.81 -13.56 -0.28
CA ALA A 10 60.41 -13.27 1.01
C ALA A 10 61.42 -14.35 1.45
N ASP A 11 61.04 -15.62 1.39
CA ASP A 11 61.96 -16.74 1.68
C ASP A 11 63.17 -16.72 0.73
N TYR A 12 62.97 -16.37 -0.53
CA TYR A 12 64.08 -16.26 -1.47
C TYR A 12 65.04 -15.12 -1.13
N LEU A 13 64.54 -13.96 -0.70
CA LEU A 13 65.37 -12.83 -0.27
C LEU A 13 66.26 -13.22 0.93
N VAL A 14 65.73 -14.02 1.86
CA VAL A 14 66.45 -14.45 3.07
C VAL A 14 67.36 -15.66 2.83
N ASN A 15 66.90 -16.65 2.05
CA ASN A 15 67.54 -17.96 1.94
C ASN A 15 68.06 -18.26 0.54
N GLY A 16 67.22 -18.02 -0.47
CA GLY A 16 67.47 -18.44 -1.84
C GLY A 16 68.61 -17.68 -2.52
N TYR A 17 68.61 -16.35 -2.45
CA TYR A 17 69.63 -15.50 -3.08
C TYR A 17 71.05 -15.87 -2.61
N TRP A 18 71.25 -15.98 -1.29
CA TRP A 18 72.56 -16.29 -0.72
C TRP A 18 73.05 -17.68 -1.13
N THR A 19 72.13 -18.64 -1.20
CA THR A 19 72.44 -19.97 -1.73
C THR A 19 72.89 -19.90 -3.20
N ASP A 20 72.20 -19.12 -4.02
CA ASP A 20 72.48 -18.97 -5.46
C ASP A 20 73.82 -18.25 -5.73
N VAL A 21 74.23 -17.31 -4.87
CA VAL A 21 75.56 -16.64 -4.96
C VAL A 21 76.67 -17.41 -4.23
N GLY A 22 76.36 -18.59 -3.70
CA GLY A 22 77.35 -19.50 -3.09
C GLY A 22 77.78 -19.11 -1.68
N THR A 23 76.98 -18.34 -0.97
CA THR A 23 77.14 -18.00 0.46
C THR A 23 76.04 -18.66 1.30
N ILE A 24 75.87 -18.22 2.54
CA ILE A 24 74.80 -18.65 3.44
C ILE A 24 74.00 -17.42 3.88
N PRO A 25 72.74 -17.60 4.31
CA PRO A 25 71.97 -16.55 4.98
C PRO A 25 72.77 -15.94 6.12
N HIS A 26 72.66 -14.63 6.28
CA HIS A 26 73.39 -13.89 7.29
C HIS A 26 72.56 -12.74 7.86
N GLU A 27 72.70 -12.51 9.15
CA GLU A 27 71.89 -11.58 9.95
C GLU A 27 72.71 -11.02 11.12
N PHE A 28 72.25 -9.92 11.72
CA PHE A 28 72.78 -9.46 13.01
C PHE A 28 72.19 -10.29 14.16
N GLN A 29 73.03 -11.02 14.89
CA GLN A 29 72.59 -11.84 16.03
C GLN A 29 72.80 -11.12 17.36
N ASN A 30 72.24 -9.92 17.46
CA ASN A 30 72.41 -9.05 18.63
C ASN A 30 71.30 -9.26 19.67
N PRO A 31 71.59 -9.17 20.99
CA PRO A 31 70.56 -9.28 22.01
C PRO A 31 69.48 -8.20 21.84
N GLY A 32 68.22 -8.64 21.65
CA GLY A 32 67.07 -7.75 21.42
C GLY A 32 67.21 -6.93 20.14
N ASN A 33 67.90 -7.47 19.12
CA ASN A 33 68.02 -6.89 17.78
C ASN A 33 68.45 -5.41 17.75
N VAL A 34 69.26 -5.02 18.74
CA VAL A 34 69.82 -3.66 18.81
C VAL A 34 71.06 -3.59 17.92
N ILE A 35 71.00 -2.75 16.87
CA ILE A 35 72.11 -2.55 15.93
C ILE A 35 72.65 -1.12 16.10
N THR A 36 73.96 -0.99 16.28
CA THR A 36 74.59 0.32 16.38
C THR A 36 75.00 0.85 15.01
N TYR A 37 74.79 2.15 14.75
CA TYR A 37 75.13 2.75 13.45
C TYR A 37 75.95 4.04 13.55
N ASP A 38 76.81 4.29 12.56
CA ASP A 38 77.57 5.55 12.39
C ASP A 38 77.22 6.21 11.05
N ALA A 39 76.48 7.33 11.10
CA ALA A 39 76.16 8.17 9.95
C ALA A 39 76.91 9.51 9.93
N SER A 40 77.99 9.64 10.71
CA SER A 40 78.79 10.88 10.75
C SER A 40 79.64 11.10 9.50
N GLY A 41 79.87 10.04 8.70
CA GLY A 41 80.69 10.05 7.50
C GLY A 41 80.01 10.55 6.22
N ILE A 42 78.71 10.88 6.27
CA ILE A 42 77.92 11.32 5.10
C ILE A 42 77.38 12.76 5.26
N SER A 43 76.80 13.32 4.20
CA SER A 43 76.24 14.68 4.21
C SER A 43 75.03 14.81 5.15
N SER A 44 74.62 16.05 5.46
CA SER A 44 73.39 16.30 6.24
C SER A 44 72.19 15.60 5.63
N ASP A 45 71.98 15.80 4.33
CA ASP A 45 70.82 15.29 3.60
C ASP A 45 70.88 13.75 3.54
N GLY A 46 72.07 13.18 3.34
CA GLY A 46 72.26 11.73 3.37
C GLY A 46 72.01 11.14 4.75
N ARG A 47 72.39 11.85 5.82
CA ARG A 47 72.14 11.39 7.20
C ARG A 47 70.65 11.40 7.54
N GLU A 48 69.91 12.38 7.06
CA GLU A 48 68.45 12.43 7.23
C GLU A 48 67.77 11.24 6.54
N LEU A 49 68.12 10.97 5.28
CA LEU A 49 67.63 9.81 4.54
C LEU A 49 68.04 8.47 5.17
N ALA A 50 69.29 8.36 5.62
CA ALA A 50 69.77 7.15 6.29
C ALA A 50 69.01 6.88 7.60
N VAL A 51 68.75 7.92 8.40
CA VAL A 51 67.99 7.77 9.64
C VAL A 51 66.54 7.41 9.37
N ALA A 52 65.87 8.07 8.42
CA ALA A 52 64.51 7.72 8.02
C ALA A 52 64.43 6.29 7.44
N ALA A 53 65.46 5.85 6.69
CA ALA A 53 65.49 4.50 6.14
C ALA A 53 65.76 3.43 7.21
N LEU A 54 66.53 3.74 8.26
CA LEU A 54 66.66 2.89 9.44
C LEU A 54 65.34 2.82 10.21
N GLU A 55 64.68 3.98 10.39
CA GLU A 55 63.36 4.05 11.02
C GLU A 55 62.35 3.19 10.26
N ALA A 56 62.32 3.29 8.92
CA ALA A 56 61.47 2.48 8.06
C ALA A 56 61.60 0.98 8.37
N TRP A 57 62.81 0.42 8.43
CA TRP A 57 62.98 -0.99 8.80
C TRP A 57 62.54 -1.34 10.23
N SER A 58 62.66 -0.40 11.18
CA SER A 58 62.24 -0.63 12.58
C SER A 58 60.74 -0.49 12.83
N ILE A 59 59.97 0.06 11.87
CA ILE A 59 58.51 0.08 11.95
C ILE A 59 57.98 -1.36 11.82
N TYR A 60 58.51 -2.10 10.85
CA TYR A 60 57.93 -3.37 10.40
C TYR A 60 58.55 -4.63 11.03
N ALA A 61 59.75 -4.54 11.59
CA ALA A 61 60.44 -5.65 12.23
C ALA A 61 61.05 -5.24 13.58
N ASP A 62 61.20 -6.20 14.50
CA ASP A 62 61.81 -6.01 15.83
C ASP A 62 63.30 -5.63 15.70
N LEU A 63 63.57 -4.37 15.36
CA LEU A 63 64.88 -3.80 15.13
C LEU A 63 64.99 -2.48 15.88
N THR A 64 66.08 -2.30 16.63
CA THR A 64 66.35 -1.04 17.32
C THR A 64 67.70 -0.47 16.86
N PHE A 65 67.68 0.67 16.20
CA PHE A 65 68.90 1.35 15.77
C PHE A 65 69.40 2.37 16.80
N ARG A 66 70.69 2.33 17.13
CA ARG A 66 71.32 3.28 18.08
C ARG A 66 72.56 3.94 17.49
N ALA A 67 72.56 5.27 17.42
CA ALA A 67 73.71 6.01 16.93
C ALA A 67 74.95 5.77 17.82
N SER A 68 76.09 5.49 17.19
CA SER A 68 77.39 5.23 17.82
C SER A 68 78.52 5.67 16.90
N GLY A 69 79.56 6.32 17.43
CA GLY A 69 80.75 6.69 16.65
C GLY A 69 81.67 5.51 16.28
N ASN A 70 81.29 4.28 16.65
CA ASN A 70 81.89 3.01 16.23
C ASN A 70 80.75 2.01 15.96
N GLY A 71 79.81 2.38 15.09
CA GLY A 71 78.67 1.53 14.76
C GLY A 71 79.08 0.22 14.06
N GLU A 72 78.27 -0.82 14.24
CA GLU A 72 78.32 -2.06 13.46
C GLU A 72 77.89 -1.81 12.01
N LEU A 73 76.94 -0.89 11.81
CA LEU A 73 76.49 -0.39 10.51
C LEU A 73 77.10 0.99 10.24
N VAL A 74 77.98 1.11 9.25
CA VAL A 74 78.66 2.38 8.94
C VAL A 74 78.19 2.93 7.61
N PHE A 75 77.73 4.19 7.59
CA PHE A 75 77.38 4.87 6.36
C PHE A 75 78.57 5.67 5.80
N SER A 76 78.82 5.52 4.50
CA SER A 76 79.91 6.19 3.79
C SER A 76 79.44 6.81 2.47
N ASN A 77 80.15 7.84 2.01
CA ASN A 77 79.99 8.42 0.67
C ASN A 77 81.32 8.40 -0.12
N ALA A 78 82.27 7.57 0.31
CA ALA A 78 83.64 7.59 -0.18
C ALA A 78 83.80 6.93 -1.56
N SER A 79 82.94 5.98 -1.91
CA SER A 79 82.93 5.28 -3.19
C SER A 79 81.83 5.80 -4.11
N SER A 80 82.05 5.69 -5.42
CA SER A 80 81.04 6.06 -6.43
C SER A 80 79.88 5.06 -6.43
N GLY A 81 78.65 5.56 -6.61
CA GLY A 81 77.45 4.74 -6.69
C GLY A 81 76.87 4.38 -5.32
N ALA A 82 76.04 3.35 -5.31
CA ALA A 82 75.45 2.73 -4.13
C ALA A 82 75.94 1.28 -4.05
N VAL A 83 76.44 0.86 -2.89
CA VAL A 83 76.88 -0.52 -2.65
C VAL A 83 76.99 -0.81 -1.15
N THR A 84 76.62 -2.03 -0.77
CA THR A 84 76.76 -2.54 0.60
C THR A 84 77.77 -3.66 0.66
N ASN A 85 78.57 -3.66 1.73
CA ASN A 85 79.50 -4.76 2.03
C ASN A 85 79.35 -5.16 3.49
N ALA A 86 78.93 -6.41 3.73
CA ALA A 86 78.88 -7.00 5.07
C ALA A 86 80.06 -7.96 5.31
N THR A 87 80.52 -8.02 6.55
CA THR A 87 81.45 -9.05 7.03
C THR A 87 80.72 -9.94 8.03
N PHE A 88 80.76 -11.25 7.84
CA PHE A 88 80.03 -12.20 8.67
C PHE A 88 80.88 -13.42 9.02
N THR A 89 80.49 -14.10 10.10
CA THR A 89 81.12 -15.35 10.53
C THR A 89 80.76 -16.51 9.60
N THR A 90 81.47 -17.64 9.71
CA THR A 90 81.13 -18.88 8.99
C THR A 90 79.72 -19.41 9.34
N GLY A 91 79.11 -18.95 10.43
CA GLY A 91 77.75 -19.31 10.83
C GLY A 91 76.69 -18.28 10.44
N GLY A 92 77.02 -17.27 9.63
CA GLY A 92 76.05 -16.27 9.15
C GLY A 92 75.90 -15.04 10.04
N ALA A 93 76.45 -15.00 11.26
CA ALA A 93 76.36 -13.79 12.09
C ALA A 93 77.16 -12.61 11.50
N ILE A 94 76.49 -11.52 11.13
CA ILE A 94 77.08 -10.27 10.65
C ILE A 94 77.85 -9.60 11.80
N GLN A 95 79.10 -9.21 11.54
CA GLN A 95 79.98 -8.51 12.48
C GLN A 95 80.03 -7.01 12.21
N SER A 96 79.99 -6.61 10.94
CA SER A 96 79.86 -5.22 10.54
C SER A 96 79.39 -5.12 9.09
N ALA A 97 78.72 -4.02 8.75
CA ALA A 97 78.31 -3.70 7.39
C ALA A 97 78.64 -2.24 7.06
N VAL A 98 79.04 -1.99 5.82
CA VAL A 98 79.27 -0.63 5.30
C VAL A 98 78.29 -0.37 4.16
N VAL A 99 77.40 0.59 4.37
CA VAL A 99 76.47 1.10 3.35
C VAL A 99 77.12 2.33 2.72
N ASN A 100 77.53 2.22 1.46
CA ASN A 100 78.11 3.34 0.72
C ASN A 100 77.10 3.91 -0.27
N ILE A 101 76.76 5.19 -0.14
CA ILE A 101 76.02 5.95 -1.16
C ILE A 101 76.73 7.28 -1.42
N SER A 102 77.19 7.51 -2.65
CA SER A 102 77.95 8.71 -2.98
C SER A 102 77.08 9.98 -2.87
N SER A 103 77.68 11.10 -2.46
CA SER A 103 76.94 12.38 -2.39
C SER A 103 76.42 12.83 -3.75
N SER A 104 77.14 12.52 -4.84
CA SER A 104 76.65 12.78 -6.21
C SER A 104 75.42 11.95 -6.56
N PHE A 105 75.36 10.69 -6.11
CA PHE A 105 74.19 9.84 -6.31
C PHE A 105 72.97 10.40 -5.56
N THR A 106 73.15 10.75 -4.28
CA THR A 106 72.07 11.33 -3.46
C THR A 106 71.48 12.59 -4.11
N GLN A 107 72.34 13.49 -4.59
CA GLN A 107 71.87 14.74 -5.20
C GLN A 107 71.24 14.53 -6.59
N ASN A 108 71.79 13.64 -7.41
CA ASN A 108 71.25 13.38 -8.75
C ASN A 108 69.89 12.67 -8.71
N ASN A 109 69.66 11.86 -7.68
CA ASN A 109 68.45 11.06 -7.51
C ASN A 109 67.46 11.69 -6.50
N GLY A 110 67.68 12.95 -6.12
CA GLY A 110 66.80 13.75 -5.26
C GLY A 110 67.00 13.48 -3.76
N PRO A 111 67.47 14.45 -2.95
CA PRO A 111 67.82 14.25 -1.53
C PRO A 111 66.61 14.39 -0.59
N ALA A 112 65.51 13.67 -0.85
CA ALA A 112 64.28 13.75 -0.06
C ALA A 112 63.59 12.39 0.03
N ILE A 113 62.75 12.19 1.06
CA ILE A 113 61.82 11.06 1.15
C ILE A 113 60.88 11.11 -0.07
N GLY A 114 60.53 9.95 -0.64
CA GLY A 114 59.78 9.89 -1.91
C GLY A 114 60.62 10.12 -3.17
N LYS A 115 61.95 9.98 -3.06
CA LYS A 115 62.86 10.00 -4.21
C LYS A 115 63.69 8.73 -4.25
N TYR A 116 64.22 8.43 -5.44
CA TYR A 116 64.99 7.21 -5.67
C TYR A 116 66.22 7.10 -4.76
N SER A 117 66.79 8.22 -4.30
CA SER A 117 67.89 8.16 -3.32
C SER A 117 67.46 7.58 -1.97
N PHE A 118 66.23 7.88 -1.49
CA PHE A 118 65.68 7.34 -0.25
C PHE A 118 65.43 5.83 -0.37
N GLN A 119 64.78 5.41 -1.46
CA GLN A 119 64.62 3.99 -1.81
C GLN A 119 65.97 3.27 -1.84
N THR A 120 67.02 3.90 -2.37
CA THR A 120 68.37 3.32 -2.40
C THR A 120 68.95 3.18 -0.99
N TYR A 121 68.75 4.14 -0.08
CA TYR A 121 69.16 3.97 1.33
C TYR A 121 68.46 2.77 1.97
N MET A 122 67.14 2.61 1.77
CA MET A 122 66.40 1.44 2.27
C MET A 122 66.93 0.13 1.68
N HIS A 123 67.18 0.09 0.38
CA HIS A 123 67.73 -1.06 -0.36
C HIS A 123 69.08 -1.52 0.17
N GLU A 124 70.03 -0.59 0.28
CA GLU A 124 71.37 -0.89 0.76
C GLU A 124 71.37 -1.29 2.25
N ILE A 125 70.49 -0.69 3.06
CA ILE A 125 70.29 -1.13 4.45
C ILE A 125 69.68 -2.55 4.47
N GLY A 126 68.74 -2.89 3.59
CA GLY A 126 68.20 -4.25 3.46
C GLY A 126 69.31 -5.28 3.24
N HIS A 127 70.24 -5.02 2.33
CA HIS A 127 71.45 -5.84 2.18
C HIS A 127 72.30 -5.91 3.43
N ALA A 128 72.49 -4.78 4.12
CA ALA A 128 73.28 -4.72 5.34
C ALA A 128 72.65 -5.54 6.48
N LEU A 129 71.33 -5.71 6.45
CA LEU A 129 70.55 -6.47 7.42
C LEU A 129 70.37 -7.95 7.04
N GLY A 130 70.74 -8.35 5.82
CA GLY A 130 70.74 -9.76 5.41
C GLY A 130 69.85 -10.12 4.22
N LEU A 131 69.19 -9.15 3.57
CA LEU A 131 68.37 -9.44 2.39
C LEU A 131 69.22 -9.55 1.12
N GLY A 132 68.87 -10.51 0.27
CA GLY A 132 69.36 -10.63 -1.09
C GLY A 132 68.51 -9.88 -2.12
N HIS A 133 68.82 -10.05 -3.41
CA HIS A 133 67.92 -9.66 -4.49
C HIS A 133 66.92 -10.79 -4.80
N PRO A 134 65.74 -10.49 -5.37
CA PRO A 134 64.76 -11.51 -5.78
C PRO A 134 65.20 -12.31 -7.04
N GLY A 135 66.43 -12.10 -7.54
CA GLY A 135 67.05 -12.92 -8.58
C GLY A 135 68.58 -12.92 -8.44
N ASN A 136 69.26 -13.82 -9.15
CA ASN A 136 70.73 -13.90 -9.12
C ASN A 136 71.35 -12.88 -10.11
N TYR A 137 71.14 -11.60 -9.82
CA TYR A 137 71.72 -10.48 -10.53
C TYR A 137 72.42 -9.52 -9.55
N ASP A 138 73.38 -8.77 -10.07
CA ASP A 138 74.19 -7.81 -9.32
C ASP A 138 74.64 -6.68 -10.27
N ALA A 139 74.65 -5.44 -9.79
CA ALA A 139 75.00 -4.19 -10.48
C ALA A 139 74.12 -3.73 -11.67
N SER A 140 73.64 -4.62 -12.54
CA SER A 140 72.68 -4.30 -13.62
C SER A 140 71.90 -5.53 -14.06
N ALA A 141 70.60 -5.37 -14.33
CA ALA A 141 69.72 -6.45 -14.78
C ALA A 141 68.68 -5.93 -15.79
N SER A 142 68.08 -6.83 -16.58
CA SER A 142 66.86 -6.54 -17.34
C SER A 142 65.80 -7.63 -17.11
N TYR A 143 64.56 -7.23 -16.89
CA TYR A 143 63.50 -8.13 -16.44
C TYR A 143 63.35 -9.37 -17.35
N GLY A 144 63.31 -9.18 -18.67
CA GLY A 144 63.09 -10.28 -19.62
C GLY A 144 64.23 -11.29 -19.73
N GLN A 145 65.37 -11.06 -19.07
CA GLN A 145 66.55 -11.94 -19.10
C GLN A 145 66.90 -12.49 -17.72
N ASP A 146 66.81 -11.65 -16.69
CA ASP A 146 67.44 -11.91 -15.40
C ASP A 146 66.43 -12.16 -14.25
N ALA A 147 65.15 -11.79 -14.43
CA ALA A 147 64.14 -11.97 -13.39
C ALA A 147 63.87 -13.47 -13.11
N LYS A 148 63.89 -13.83 -11.82
CA LYS A 148 63.59 -15.20 -11.36
C LYS A 148 62.10 -15.40 -11.09
N PHE A 149 61.46 -14.42 -10.47
CA PHE A 149 60.04 -14.43 -10.16
C PHE A 149 59.23 -13.66 -11.20
N ARG A 150 57.99 -14.10 -11.41
CA ARG A 150 57.05 -13.44 -12.32
C ARG A 150 56.78 -12.00 -11.89
N PHE A 151 56.63 -11.74 -10.61
CA PHE A 151 56.31 -10.43 -10.04
C PHE A 151 57.53 -9.73 -9.41
N ASP A 152 58.73 -10.03 -9.92
CA ASP A 152 59.95 -9.31 -9.54
C ASP A 152 59.87 -7.85 -10.02
N SER A 153 59.49 -6.95 -9.12
CA SER A 153 59.44 -5.50 -9.34
C SER A 153 59.41 -4.76 -8.00
N TRP A 154 59.60 -3.43 -8.06
CA TRP A 154 59.45 -2.53 -6.90
C TRP A 154 58.04 -2.52 -6.27
N GLN A 155 57.01 -3.08 -6.91
CA GLN A 155 55.69 -3.25 -6.25
C GLN A 155 55.77 -4.32 -5.15
N THR A 156 56.53 -5.39 -5.40
CA THR A 156 56.58 -6.57 -4.53
C THR A 156 57.71 -6.48 -3.52
N THR A 157 58.89 -6.01 -3.97
CA THR A 157 60.10 -5.88 -3.15
C THR A 157 60.97 -4.73 -3.64
N LEU A 158 61.39 -3.88 -2.71
CA LEU A 158 62.35 -2.80 -2.93
C LEU A 158 63.75 -3.33 -3.29
N MET A 159 64.03 -4.61 -3.01
CA MET A 159 65.28 -5.29 -3.37
C MET A 159 65.34 -5.63 -4.86
N SER A 160 64.26 -5.45 -5.62
CA SER A 160 64.26 -5.60 -7.08
C SER A 160 65.05 -4.50 -7.78
N TYR A 161 65.68 -4.83 -8.91
CA TYR A 161 66.24 -3.83 -9.83
C TYR A 161 65.23 -3.30 -10.85
N PHE A 162 64.06 -3.92 -10.92
CA PHE A 162 63.06 -3.62 -11.93
C PHE A 162 62.01 -2.66 -11.37
N PRO A 163 61.85 -1.45 -11.93
CA PRO A 163 60.67 -0.64 -11.63
C PRO A 163 59.40 -1.38 -12.07
N GLN A 164 58.27 -1.02 -11.45
CA GLN A 164 56.96 -1.60 -11.76
C GLN A 164 56.70 -1.66 -13.26
N SER A 165 56.95 -0.54 -13.96
CA SER A 165 56.75 -0.38 -15.39
C SER A 165 57.65 -1.21 -16.30
N GLU A 166 58.76 -1.77 -15.80
CA GLU A 166 59.61 -2.67 -16.60
C GLU A 166 59.06 -4.10 -16.64
N ASN A 167 58.32 -4.51 -15.60
CA ASN A 167 57.77 -5.85 -15.50
C ASN A 167 56.36 -5.91 -16.13
N PRO A 168 56.17 -6.58 -17.29
CA PRO A 168 54.89 -6.66 -17.98
C PRO A 168 53.83 -7.52 -17.26
N ASN A 169 54.21 -8.20 -16.17
CA ASN A 169 53.29 -8.94 -15.32
C ASN A 169 52.87 -8.15 -14.07
N THR A 170 53.51 -7.01 -13.79
CA THR A 170 53.15 -6.11 -12.70
C THR A 170 52.20 -5.07 -13.26
N ASP A 171 50.96 -5.07 -12.77
CA ASP A 171 49.99 -4.02 -13.10
C ASP A 171 50.12 -2.88 -12.09
N ALA A 172 51.19 -2.09 -12.25
CA ALA A 172 51.45 -0.94 -11.39
C ALA A 172 52.22 0.17 -12.10
N SER A 173 51.96 1.40 -11.64
CA SER A 173 52.62 2.60 -12.14
C SER A 173 54.07 2.68 -11.67
N HIS A 174 54.92 3.33 -12.48
CA HIS A 174 56.29 3.60 -12.10
C HIS A 174 56.34 4.55 -10.89
N ALA A 175 56.83 4.07 -9.76
CA ALA A 175 56.83 4.82 -8.50
C ALA A 175 58.02 4.44 -7.61
N ALA A 176 58.66 5.44 -7.00
CA ALA A 176 59.71 5.19 -6.01
C ALA A 176 59.08 4.69 -4.71
N THR A 177 59.69 3.70 -4.05
CA THR A 177 59.14 3.19 -2.79
C THR A 177 59.51 4.12 -1.62
N VAL A 178 58.56 4.37 -0.73
CA VAL A 178 58.78 5.14 0.51
C VAL A 178 58.71 4.29 1.76
N THR A 179 58.42 3.01 1.63
CA THR A 179 58.52 2.01 2.68
C THR A 179 59.23 0.79 2.11
N PRO A 180 59.66 -0.16 2.96
CA PRO A 180 59.73 -1.55 2.56
C PRO A 180 58.40 -2.05 2.01
N MET A 181 58.45 -2.90 0.98
CA MET A 181 57.26 -3.47 0.35
C MET A 181 56.94 -4.82 0.99
N ILE A 182 55.77 -5.40 0.68
CA ILE A 182 55.23 -6.58 1.39
C ILE A 182 56.25 -7.71 1.53
N ALA A 183 56.93 -8.13 0.45
CA ALA A 183 57.89 -9.24 0.56
C ALA A 183 59.16 -8.86 1.34
N ASP A 184 59.53 -7.58 1.37
CA ASP A 184 60.66 -7.09 2.19
C ASP A 184 60.31 -7.15 3.68
N ILE A 185 59.08 -6.76 4.02
CA ILE A 185 58.57 -6.76 5.39
C ILE A 185 58.51 -8.19 5.92
N LEU A 186 57.87 -9.10 5.16
CA LEU A 186 57.81 -10.52 5.52
C LEU A 186 59.21 -11.14 5.65
N ALA A 187 60.15 -10.80 4.75
CA ALA A 187 61.53 -11.27 4.83
C ALA A 187 62.26 -10.74 6.08
N MET A 188 62.05 -9.47 6.43
CA MET A 188 62.69 -8.86 7.60
C MET A 188 62.10 -9.40 8.91
N GLN A 189 60.77 -9.59 8.96
CA GLN A 189 60.08 -10.24 10.07
C GLN A 189 60.50 -11.71 10.23
N ALA A 190 60.80 -12.41 9.13
CA ALA A 190 61.33 -13.78 9.20
C ALA A 190 62.73 -13.85 9.83
N ILE A 191 63.56 -12.81 9.67
CA ILE A 191 64.90 -12.74 10.27
C ILE A 191 64.83 -12.27 11.72
N TYR A 192 64.15 -11.13 11.97
CA TYR A 192 64.24 -10.41 13.24
C TYR A 192 62.99 -10.52 14.12
N GLY A 193 61.87 -11.01 13.58
CA GLY A 193 60.57 -11.02 14.23
C GLY A 193 59.72 -9.80 13.90
N GLU A 194 58.41 -9.92 14.11
CA GLU A 194 57.45 -8.81 14.04
C GLU A 194 57.69 -7.80 15.17
N THR A 195 57.43 -6.52 14.88
CA THR A 195 57.47 -5.46 15.90
C THR A 195 56.42 -5.73 16.98
N VAL A 196 56.76 -5.47 18.25
CA VAL A 196 55.82 -5.57 19.38
C VAL A 196 55.87 -4.30 20.22
N GLY A 197 54.74 -3.62 20.37
CA GLY A 197 54.61 -2.30 20.99
C GLY A 197 55.29 -1.20 20.17
N GLY A 198 55.20 -1.29 18.85
CA GLY A 198 55.77 -0.36 17.88
C GLY A 198 55.05 0.99 17.80
N PRO A 199 55.43 1.85 16.84
CA PRO A 199 54.81 3.16 16.61
C PRO A 199 53.33 3.05 16.21
N THR A 200 52.98 1.99 15.49
CA THR A 200 51.64 1.66 15.00
C THR A 200 50.93 0.71 15.98
N ALA A 201 51.16 0.88 17.28
CA ALA A 201 50.46 0.14 18.33
C ALA A 201 49.43 1.07 18.99
N GLY A 202 48.15 0.87 18.66
CA GLY A 202 47.03 1.74 18.98
C GLY A 202 46.43 2.33 17.70
N ASN A 203 45.42 3.19 17.83
CA ASN A 203 44.70 3.75 16.69
C ASN A 203 45.60 4.63 15.80
N THR A 204 45.81 4.20 14.57
CA THR A 204 46.67 4.86 13.60
C THR A 204 45.85 5.43 12.44
N THR A 205 46.18 6.65 12.00
CA THR A 205 45.67 7.23 10.75
C THR A 205 46.81 7.29 9.73
N TYR A 206 46.55 6.79 8.52
CA TYR A 206 47.40 6.91 7.34
C TYR A 206 46.77 7.91 6.36
N GLY A 207 47.57 8.74 5.70
CA GLY A 207 47.06 9.79 4.80
C GLY A 207 46.83 11.14 5.51
N VAL A 208 45.72 11.80 5.22
CA VAL A 208 45.39 13.13 5.76
C VAL A 208 45.27 13.07 7.29
N GLY A 209 46.09 13.87 7.97
CA GLY A 209 46.10 13.88 9.44
C GLY A 209 46.86 12.70 10.07
N ALA A 210 47.74 12.04 9.31
CA ALA A 210 48.54 10.91 9.79
C ALA A 210 49.20 11.14 11.16
N ASN A 211 49.19 10.10 11.99
CA ASN A 211 49.62 10.13 13.38
C ASN A 211 50.51 8.93 13.78
N THR A 212 51.16 8.31 12.81
CA THR A 212 52.03 7.13 12.98
C THR A 212 53.18 7.38 13.96
N GLY A 213 53.55 8.64 14.21
CA GLY A 213 54.68 9.01 15.06
C GLY A 213 56.03 8.78 14.40
N THR A 214 56.06 8.60 13.08
CA THR A 214 57.25 8.27 12.27
C THR A 214 57.45 9.27 11.14
N TYR A 215 58.49 9.08 10.30
CA TYR A 215 58.65 9.86 9.07
C TYR A 215 57.44 9.81 8.10
N LEU A 216 56.53 8.84 8.25
CA LEU A 216 55.33 8.75 7.41
C LEU A 216 54.37 9.92 7.63
N ASP A 217 54.35 10.52 8.82
CA ASP A 217 53.50 11.69 9.11
C ASP A 217 53.92 12.88 8.24
N ASP A 218 55.22 13.14 8.16
CA ASP A 218 55.80 14.19 7.31
C ASP A 218 55.61 13.87 5.81
N PHE A 219 55.66 12.58 5.44
CA PHE A 219 55.41 12.13 4.08
C PHE A 219 53.97 12.41 3.65
N PHE A 220 52.97 11.93 4.39
CA PHE A 220 51.56 12.11 4.03
C PHE A 220 51.14 13.59 4.04
N ALA A 221 51.66 14.37 4.99
CA ALA A 221 51.47 15.83 4.99
C ALA A 221 52.02 16.52 3.72
N HIS A 222 52.97 15.91 3.01
CA HIS A 222 53.56 16.43 1.77
C HIS A 222 52.87 15.90 0.50
N VAL A 223 52.32 14.70 0.55
CA VAL A 223 51.58 14.09 -0.56
C VAL A 223 50.21 14.73 -0.72
N ALA A 224 49.62 15.22 0.37
CA ALA A 224 48.31 15.84 0.35
C ALA A 224 48.21 16.96 -0.71
N GLY A 225 47.32 16.78 -1.69
CA GLY A 225 47.07 17.71 -2.80
C GLY A 225 48.19 17.89 -3.84
N SER A 226 49.19 17.01 -3.90
CA SER A 226 50.31 17.11 -4.85
C SER A 226 50.52 15.80 -5.63
N PRO A 227 50.72 15.82 -6.96
CA PRO A 227 51.04 14.61 -7.71
C PRO A 227 52.39 14.07 -7.25
N THR A 228 52.37 12.91 -6.58
CA THR A 228 53.58 12.20 -6.18
C THR A 228 53.63 10.82 -6.83
N TYR A 229 54.83 10.38 -7.22
CA TYR A 229 55.06 9.09 -7.88
C TYR A 229 55.67 8.11 -6.87
N ASN A 230 54.90 7.80 -5.82
CA ASN A 230 55.36 6.98 -4.69
C ASN A 230 54.54 5.71 -4.53
N ALA A 231 55.21 4.64 -4.14
CA ALA A 231 54.60 3.39 -3.72
C ALA A 231 54.96 3.09 -2.26
N PHE A 232 54.03 2.47 -1.54
CA PHE A 232 54.19 2.16 -0.12
C PHE A 232 53.37 0.94 0.28
N ALA A 233 53.74 0.36 1.42
CA ALA A 233 52.99 -0.70 2.07
C ALA A 233 52.57 -0.24 3.47
N ILE A 234 51.30 -0.44 3.80
CA ILE A 234 50.74 -0.20 5.13
C ILE A 234 50.88 -1.46 5.97
N TYR A 235 51.42 -1.29 7.16
CA TYR A 235 51.46 -2.28 8.22
C TYR A 235 51.03 -1.58 9.49
N ASP A 236 50.12 -2.22 10.21
CA ASP A 236 49.73 -1.84 11.56
C ASP A 236 49.84 -3.06 12.48
N GLU A 237 50.18 -2.83 13.75
CA GLU A 237 50.35 -3.90 14.74
C GLU A 237 49.01 -4.24 15.42
N SER A 238 48.25 -3.22 15.78
CA SER A 238 46.98 -3.35 16.49
C SER A 238 46.38 -1.97 16.65
N GLY A 239 45.06 -1.83 16.58
CA GLY A 239 44.46 -0.54 16.80
C GLY A 239 43.01 -0.53 16.37
N HIS A 240 42.56 0.68 16.05
CA HIS A 240 41.39 0.93 15.24
C HIS A 240 41.85 1.98 14.25
N ASP A 241 42.09 1.55 13.03
CA ASP A 241 43.02 2.17 12.12
C ASP A 241 42.30 2.72 10.91
N HIS A 242 42.73 3.89 10.46
CA HIS A 242 42.03 4.71 9.49
C HIS A 242 42.91 5.06 8.31
N ILE A 243 42.46 4.74 7.10
CA ILE A 243 43.05 5.29 5.88
C ILE A 243 42.21 6.50 5.45
N ASN A 244 42.81 7.68 5.42
CA ASN A 244 42.13 8.93 5.09
C ASN A 244 42.73 9.58 3.84
N PHE A 245 42.02 9.49 2.72
CA PHE A 245 42.37 10.10 1.44
C PHE A 245 41.36 11.17 1.01
N ALA A 246 40.69 11.82 1.95
CA ALA A 246 39.68 12.85 1.72
C ALA A 246 40.13 14.07 0.91
N ASP A 247 41.43 14.23 0.68
CA ASP A 247 41.99 15.33 -0.09
C ASP A 247 42.24 14.99 -1.57
N ASP A 248 42.12 13.72 -1.96
CA ASP A 248 42.30 13.32 -3.35
C ASP A 248 41.04 13.61 -4.18
N THR A 249 41.24 14.04 -5.42
CA THR A 249 40.15 14.41 -6.34
C THR A 249 40.14 13.53 -7.58
N ARG A 250 40.80 12.38 -7.53
CA ARG A 250 40.98 11.44 -8.62
C ARG A 250 40.40 10.12 -8.17
N ASP A 251 39.88 9.37 -9.13
CA ASP A 251 39.38 8.02 -8.95
C ASP A 251 40.44 7.13 -8.28
N GLN A 252 40.02 6.44 -7.23
CA GLN A 252 40.80 5.49 -6.45
C GLN A 252 40.20 4.10 -6.58
N ARG A 253 41.05 3.07 -6.43
CA ARG A 253 40.60 1.70 -6.20
C ARG A 253 41.23 1.22 -4.91
N VAL A 254 40.46 1.16 -3.83
CA VAL A 254 40.96 0.78 -2.51
C VAL A 254 40.42 -0.59 -2.11
N ASP A 255 41.31 -1.46 -1.69
CA ASP A 255 41.02 -2.80 -1.22
C ASP A 255 41.66 -2.98 0.15
N LEU A 256 40.83 -3.00 1.20
CA LEU A 256 41.25 -3.11 2.60
C LEU A 256 41.62 -4.54 2.98
N THR A 257 41.53 -5.51 2.05
CA THR A 257 41.90 -6.90 2.32
C THR A 257 43.40 -7.02 2.61
N PRO A 258 43.80 -7.73 3.68
CA PRO A 258 45.21 -7.96 3.96
C PRO A 258 45.91 -8.66 2.79
N GLY A 259 47.02 -8.09 2.31
CA GLY A 259 47.77 -8.58 1.14
C GLY A 259 47.33 -7.98 -0.21
N ALA A 260 46.28 -7.16 -0.24
CA ALA A 260 45.81 -6.52 -1.46
C ALA A 260 46.66 -5.31 -1.87
N TYR A 261 46.51 -4.93 -3.14
CA TYR A 261 47.05 -3.70 -3.70
C TYR A 261 45.92 -2.80 -4.20
N SER A 262 46.12 -1.51 -3.95
CA SER A 262 45.21 -0.41 -4.24
C SER A 262 45.83 0.62 -5.17
N ASP A 263 44.98 1.35 -5.88
CA ASP A 263 45.28 2.45 -6.78
C ASP A 263 44.94 3.76 -6.07
N VAL A 264 45.94 4.53 -5.68
CA VAL A 264 45.76 5.76 -4.89
C VAL A 264 46.63 6.88 -5.43
N TYR A 265 46.22 8.12 -5.22
CA TYR A 265 46.96 9.27 -5.71
C TYR A 265 47.24 9.24 -7.22
N GLY A 266 46.27 8.73 -8.00
CA GLY A 266 46.30 8.69 -9.46
C GLY A 266 47.34 7.72 -10.06
N LEU A 267 47.77 6.73 -9.27
CA LEU A 267 48.67 5.67 -9.68
C LEU A 267 47.99 4.32 -9.52
N THR A 268 48.39 3.36 -10.34
CA THR A 268 47.93 1.96 -10.25
C THR A 268 48.86 1.15 -9.35
N GLY A 269 48.31 0.33 -8.46
CA GLY A 269 48.99 -0.71 -7.68
C GLY A 269 50.08 -0.19 -6.75
N ASN A 270 50.00 1.06 -6.31
CA ASN A 270 51.07 1.74 -5.57
C ASN A 270 50.92 1.65 -4.05
N MET A 271 49.75 1.30 -3.51
CA MET A 271 49.56 1.02 -2.08
C MET A 271 49.33 -0.47 -1.88
N GLY A 272 50.07 -1.11 -0.98
CA GLY A 272 49.81 -2.48 -0.54
C GLY A 272 49.46 -2.54 0.94
N ILE A 273 48.63 -3.49 1.36
CA ILE A 273 48.39 -3.79 2.78
C ILE A 273 49.15 -5.06 3.13
N VAL A 274 50.01 -5.01 4.14
CA VAL A 274 50.82 -6.17 4.55
C VAL A 274 49.91 -7.25 5.17
N PRO A 275 50.05 -8.53 4.78
CA PRO A 275 49.29 -9.61 5.40
C PRO A 275 49.37 -9.58 6.93
N GLY A 276 48.23 -9.72 7.60
CA GLY A 276 48.11 -9.60 9.06
C GLY A 276 47.73 -8.21 9.57
N THR A 277 47.79 -7.17 8.72
CA THR A 277 47.29 -5.83 9.03
C THR A 277 45.77 -5.78 8.87
N VAL A 278 45.06 -5.21 9.83
CA VAL A 278 43.61 -4.94 9.75
C VAL A 278 43.43 -3.42 9.71
N ILE A 279 42.51 -2.95 8.86
CA ILE A 279 42.13 -1.54 8.76
C ILE A 279 40.61 -1.49 8.91
N GLU A 280 40.13 -0.74 9.90
CA GLU A 280 38.70 -0.62 10.22
C GLU A 280 38.05 0.53 9.47
N ASP A 281 38.73 1.66 9.31
CA ASP A 281 38.13 2.87 8.75
C ASP A 281 38.75 3.27 7.41
N TYR A 282 37.90 3.78 6.50
CA TYR A 282 38.33 4.40 5.26
C TYR A 282 37.54 5.69 4.97
N THR A 283 38.24 6.72 4.47
CA THR A 283 37.61 7.92 3.92
C THR A 283 38.19 8.22 2.55
N GLY A 284 37.34 8.13 1.52
CA GLY A 284 37.62 8.43 0.12
C GLY A 284 37.57 9.92 -0.20
N GLY A 285 37.88 10.21 -1.45
CA GLY A 285 38.13 11.57 -1.94
C GLY A 285 36.92 12.19 -2.63
N SER A 286 37.17 13.02 -3.64
CA SER A 286 36.15 13.54 -4.54
C SER A 286 36.19 12.87 -5.94
N GLY A 287 36.80 11.69 -6.03
CA GLY A 287 36.94 10.90 -7.26
C GLY A 287 35.78 9.93 -7.44
N HIS A 288 35.77 9.16 -8.52
CA HIS A 288 34.88 8.00 -8.64
C HIS A 288 35.60 6.76 -8.08
N ASP A 289 35.40 6.48 -6.79
CA ASP A 289 36.21 5.55 -6.02
C ASP A 289 35.58 4.14 -5.98
N ASP A 290 36.40 3.09 -6.13
CA ASP A 290 36.01 1.68 -6.01
C ASP A 290 36.61 1.10 -4.73
N ILE A 291 35.78 0.96 -3.70
CA ILE A 291 36.16 0.64 -2.32
C ILE A 291 35.69 -0.78 -1.99
N THR A 292 36.62 -1.61 -1.52
CA THR A 292 36.35 -2.96 -1.01
C THR A 292 36.85 -3.03 0.42
N ALA A 293 35.95 -3.34 1.36
CA ALA A 293 36.26 -3.46 2.77
C ALA A 293 36.99 -4.79 3.07
N ASN A 294 37.04 -5.21 4.33
CA ASN A 294 37.58 -6.51 4.72
C ASN A 294 36.56 -7.29 5.55
N ASN A 295 36.99 -8.25 6.37
CA ASN A 295 36.06 -9.12 7.11
C ASN A 295 35.89 -8.70 8.58
N VAL A 296 36.22 -7.46 8.93
CA VAL A 296 35.90 -6.86 10.24
C VAL A 296 34.91 -5.73 10.04
N ALA A 297 34.23 -5.32 11.11
CA ALA A 297 33.32 -4.18 11.05
C ALA A 297 34.08 -2.93 10.59
N ASN A 298 33.61 -2.33 9.50
CA ASN A 298 34.24 -1.22 8.83
C ASN A 298 33.41 0.07 8.96
N SER A 299 34.08 1.23 9.06
CA SER A 299 33.48 2.55 8.88
C SER A 299 33.98 3.14 7.57
N LEU A 300 33.13 3.19 6.56
CA LEU A 300 33.50 3.59 5.20
C LEU A 300 32.82 4.90 4.83
N THR A 301 33.58 5.85 4.30
CA THR A 301 33.06 7.06 3.67
C THR A 301 33.55 7.15 2.24
N GLY A 302 32.66 7.18 1.24
CA GLY A 302 33.00 7.31 -0.19
C GLY A 302 33.53 8.71 -0.51
N GLY A 303 32.71 9.72 -0.19
CA GLY A 303 33.06 11.12 -0.30
C GLY A 303 32.23 11.83 -1.36
N ALA A 304 32.85 12.30 -2.43
CA ALA A 304 32.11 12.89 -3.55
C ALA A 304 32.50 12.21 -4.86
N GLY A 305 31.59 12.20 -5.83
CA GLY A 305 31.73 11.40 -7.04
C GLY A 305 30.97 10.08 -6.91
N ASN A 306 30.61 9.51 -8.05
CA ASN A 306 29.92 8.23 -8.15
C ASN A 306 30.83 7.09 -7.73
N ASP A 307 30.66 6.60 -6.52
CA ASP A 307 31.48 5.61 -5.86
C ASP A 307 30.87 4.21 -5.96
N THR A 308 31.69 3.18 -5.76
CA THR A 308 31.23 1.80 -5.58
C THR A 308 31.85 1.23 -4.32
N ILE A 309 31.03 0.83 -3.34
CA ILE A 309 31.48 0.38 -2.02
C ILE A 309 30.98 -1.05 -1.78
N ARG A 310 31.83 -1.91 -1.22
CA ARG A 310 31.49 -3.29 -0.82
C ARG A 310 31.94 -3.57 0.61
N GLY A 311 30.99 -3.77 1.53
CA GLY A 311 31.23 -4.06 2.96
C GLY A 311 31.72 -5.49 3.25
N LEU A 312 31.20 -6.47 2.51
CA LEU A 312 31.57 -7.89 2.58
C LEU A 312 30.91 -8.67 3.71
N GLY A 313 31.60 -8.91 4.83
CA GLY A 313 31.27 -10.05 5.72
C GLY A 313 30.92 -9.69 7.16
N ALA A 314 31.09 -8.44 7.54
CA ALA A 314 30.89 -7.95 8.90
C ALA A 314 29.85 -6.83 8.88
N ALA A 315 29.35 -6.48 10.06
CA ALA A 315 28.41 -5.39 10.22
C ALA A 315 29.16 -4.06 10.06
N ASP A 316 28.85 -3.35 8.97
CA ASP A 316 29.54 -2.17 8.51
C ASP A 316 28.67 -0.92 8.63
N TRP A 317 29.33 0.22 8.76
CA TRP A 317 28.71 1.54 8.65
C TRP A 317 29.26 2.23 7.41
N ILE A 318 28.40 2.54 6.44
CA ILE A 318 28.78 3.04 5.13
C ILE A 318 28.05 4.36 4.84
N ASP A 319 28.80 5.40 4.52
CA ASP A 319 28.32 6.71 4.04
C ASP A 319 28.91 6.95 2.64
N ALA A 320 28.10 6.79 1.59
CA ALA A 320 28.57 6.91 0.21
C ALA A 320 28.90 8.37 -0.13
N GLY A 321 28.02 9.30 0.24
CA GLY A 321 28.31 10.72 0.30
C GLY A 321 27.57 11.50 -0.77
N SER A 322 28.23 11.91 -1.85
CA SER A 322 27.57 12.66 -2.93
C SER A 322 27.97 12.16 -4.30
N GLY A 323 27.03 11.91 -5.18
CA GLY A 323 27.30 11.16 -6.41
C GLY A 323 26.14 10.22 -6.66
N ASP A 324 26.11 9.57 -7.82
CA ASP A 324 25.20 8.43 -8.00
C ASP A 324 25.98 7.18 -7.61
N ASP A 325 25.83 6.74 -6.38
CA ASP A 325 26.68 5.76 -5.73
C ASP A 325 26.09 4.34 -5.80
N ARG A 326 26.95 3.34 -5.62
CA ARG A 326 26.55 1.94 -5.58
C ARG A 326 27.16 1.23 -4.38
N VAL A 327 26.33 0.85 -3.42
CA VAL A 327 26.78 0.25 -2.16
C VAL A 327 26.23 -1.17 -2.01
N PHE A 328 27.09 -2.09 -1.61
CA PHE A 328 26.72 -3.45 -1.21
C PHE A 328 27.15 -3.65 0.25
N GLY A 329 26.19 -3.94 1.13
CA GLY A 329 26.41 -4.26 2.54
C GLY A 329 27.17 -5.57 2.68
N GLY A 330 26.47 -6.70 2.53
CA GLY A 330 27.11 -8.00 2.54
C GLY A 330 26.35 -9.08 3.33
N ASP A 331 27.07 -9.80 4.20
CA ASP A 331 26.53 -10.96 4.92
C ASP A 331 25.88 -10.64 6.30
N ALA A 332 26.05 -9.41 6.81
CA ALA A 332 25.72 -9.05 8.19
C ALA A 332 24.85 -7.78 8.23
N ALA A 333 24.32 -7.45 9.41
CA ALA A 333 23.50 -6.27 9.62
C ALA A 333 24.30 -4.97 9.40
N ASP A 334 24.07 -4.33 8.27
CA ASP A 334 24.79 -3.15 7.79
C ASP A 334 23.95 -1.87 7.92
N GLU A 335 24.62 -0.73 8.09
CA GLU A 335 24.00 0.59 8.12
C GLU A 335 24.55 1.42 6.96
N ILE A 336 23.70 1.73 5.97
CA ILE A 336 24.10 2.30 4.68
C ILE A 336 23.35 3.61 4.43
N TYR A 337 24.11 4.67 4.11
CA TYR A 337 23.61 5.98 3.70
C TYR A 337 24.08 6.30 2.28
N GLY A 338 23.16 6.60 1.37
CA GLY A 338 23.44 7.03 -0.02
C GLY A 338 23.93 8.48 -0.06
N GLY A 339 23.17 9.39 0.55
CA GLY A 339 23.55 10.78 0.71
C GLY A 339 22.89 11.66 -0.36
N THR A 340 23.63 12.13 -1.37
CA THR A 340 23.03 12.97 -2.41
C THR A 340 23.31 12.44 -3.81
N GLY A 341 22.27 12.20 -4.59
CA GLY A 341 22.37 11.72 -5.97
C GLY A 341 21.35 10.62 -6.21
N ALA A 342 21.48 9.85 -7.29
CA ALA A 342 20.62 8.70 -7.51
C ALA A 342 21.36 7.42 -7.15
N ASP A 343 21.20 6.97 -5.92
CA ASP A 343 22.00 5.93 -5.29
C ASP A 343 21.37 4.54 -5.47
N ALA A 344 22.20 3.51 -5.46
CA ALA A 344 21.78 2.11 -5.50
C ALA A 344 22.38 1.35 -4.32
N LEU A 345 21.56 1.09 -3.31
CA LEU A 345 21.92 0.47 -2.05
C LEU A 345 21.38 -0.97 -1.99
N TYR A 346 22.24 -1.92 -1.65
CA TYR A 346 21.90 -3.34 -1.52
C TYR A 346 22.37 -3.82 -0.14
N GLY A 347 21.45 -4.26 0.73
CA GLY A 347 21.77 -4.87 2.03
C GLY A 347 22.38 -6.27 1.86
N GLU A 348 21.75 -7.07 1.00
CA GLU A 348 22.07 -8.46 0.68
C GLU A 348 21.57 -9.47 1.72
N GLN A 349 22.36 -9.82 2.74
CA GLN A 349 21.93 -10.70 3.84
C GLN A 349 22.17 -9.99 5.15
N GLY A 350 21.24 -10.14 6.10
CA GLY A 350 21.38 -9.50 7.40
C GLY A 350 20.16 -8.62 7.67
N ASP A 351 20.02 -8.15 8.90
CA ASP A 351 18.96 -7.22 9.25
C ASP A 351 19.52 -5.81 9.02
N ASP A 352 19.29 -5.25 7.84
CA ASP A 352 20.00 -4.07 7.34
C ASP A 352 19.21 -2.77 7.55
N THR A 353 19.92 -1.66 7.57
CA THR A 353 19.34 -0.31 7.57
C THR A 353 19.87 0.50 6.40
N LEU A 354 19.00 0.84 5.45
CA LEU A 354 19.33 1.55 4.22
C LEU A 354 18.61 2.91 4.20
N ASN A 355 19.34 3.98 3.92
CA ASN A 355 18.82 5.34 3.75
C ASN A 355 19.31 5.97 2.44
N GLY A 356 18.41 6.31 1.53
CA GLY A 356 18.72 6.99 0.25
C GLY A 356 19.09 8.47 0.43
N ASP A 357 18.50 9.13 1.42
CA ASP A 357 18.60 10.56 1.70
C ASP A 357 18.02 11.46 0.58
N TRP A 358 18.83 11.94 -0.37
CA TRP A 358 18.39 12.90 -1.40
C TRP A 358 18.62 12.37 -2.80
N GLY A 359 17.53 12.22 -3.55
CA GLY A 359 17.52 11.98 -4.98
C GLY A 359 16.56 10.87 -5.33
N ASN A 360 16.83 10.15 -6.41
CA ASN A 360 15.91 9.10 -6.86
C ASN A 360 16.63 7.77 -6.71
N ASP A 361 16.42 7.13 -5.58
CA ASP A 361 17.25 6.06 -5.07
C ASP A 361 16.61 4.69 -5.31
N TYR A 362 17.46 3.66 -5.36
CA TYR A 362 17.07 2.26 -5.40
C TYR A 362 17.63 1.57 -4.16
N LEU A 363 16.73 1.08 -3.31
CA LEU A 363 17.06 0.37 -2.07
C LEU A 363 16.51 -1.06 -2.14
N ASP A 364 17.36 -2.04 -1.83
CA ASP A 364 17.03 -3.47 -1.83
C ASP A 364 17.60 -4.08 -0.55
N GLY A 365 16.72 -4.40 0.41
CA GLY A 365 17.09 -4.99 1.70
C GLY A 365 17.70 -6.38 1.50
N GLY A 366 16.91 -7.29 0.93
CA GLY A 366 17.35 -8.61 0.53
C GLY A 366 16.78 -9.69 1.44
N GLU A 367 17.64 -10.40 2.16
CA GLU A 367 17.24 -11.43 3.12
C GLU A 367 17.49 -10.94 4.55
N GLY A 368 16.44 -10.76 5.34
CA GLY A 368 16.57 -10.25 6.70
C GLY A 368 15.30 -9.53 7.14
N GLU A 369 15.28 -9.01 8.37
CA GLU A 369 14.26 -8.03 8.74
C GLU A 369 14.85 -6.62 8.54
N ASP A 370 14.52 -5.97 7.43
CA ASP A 370 15.20 -4.76 6.96
C ASP A 370 14.44 -3.46 7.26
N PHE A 371 15.18 -2.37 7.38
CA PHE A 371 14.65 -1.00 7.49
C PHE A 371 15.13 -0.13 6.34
N LEU A 372 14.21 0.29 5.47
CA LEU A 372 14.50 1.08 4.28
C LEU A 372 13.82 2.45 4.36
N TYR A 373 14.58 3.52 4.09
CA TYR A 373 14.09 4.89 3.99
C TYR A 373 14.56 5.53 2.68
N GLY A 374 13.63 5.90 1.79
CA GLY A 374 13.93 6.52 0.50
C GLY A 374 14.47 7.94 0.69
N GLY A 375 13.62 8.84 1.19
CA GLY A 375 14.00 10.20 1.53
C GLY A 375 13.34 11.23 0.62
N ASP A 376 14.10 12.17 0.07
CA ASP A 376 13.57 13.17 -0.86
C ASP A 376 13.81 12.74 -2.31
N GLY A 377 12.74 12.51 -3.07
CA GLY A 377 12.75 12.25 -4.50
C GLY A 377 11.91 11.01 -4.82
N SER A 378 11.97 10.51 -6.06
CA SER A 378 11.12 9.37 -6.45
C SER A 378 11.90 8.08 -6.37
N ASP A 379 11.65 7.32 -5.31
CA ASP A 379 12.47 6.19 -4.88
C ASP A 379 11.83 4.84 -5.20
N VAL A 380 12.66 3.80 -5.23
CA VAL A 380 12.23 2.40 -5.37
C VAL A 380 12.81 1.59 -4.22
N LEU A 381 11.94 1.09 -3.35
CA LEU A 381 12.30 0.31 -2.16
C LEU A 381 11.78 -1.12 -2.30
N ARG A 382 12.64 -2.10 -2.01
CA ARG A 382 12.29 -3.52 -1.97
C ARG A 382 12.76 -4.11 -0.64
N GLY A 383 11.82 -4.60 0.18
CA GLY A 383 12.11 -5.28 1.46
C GLY A 383 12.77 -6.62 1.19
N GLY A 384 11.99 -7.55 0.62
CA GLY A 384 12.49 -8.84 0.19
C GLY A 384 11.78 -9.97 0.90
N ALA A 385 12.50 -10.75 1.70
CA ALA A 385 11.91 -11.84 2.46
C ALA A 385 11.93 -11.52 3.96
N LEU A 386 10.91 -11.99 4.70
CA LEU A 386 10.71 -11.73 6.13
C LEU A 386 10.08 -10.35 6.36
N VAL A 387 10.13 -9.83 7.59
CA VAL A 387 9.33 -8.68 8.00
C VAL A 387 10.14 -7.41 7.82
N ASP A 388 9.71 -6.58 6.88
CA ASP A 388 10.42 -5.36 6.51
C ASP A 388 9.64 -4.09 6.86
N MET A 389 10.36 -2.99 7.03
CA MET A 389 9.78 -1.65 7.19
C MET A 389 10.30 -0.70 6.12
N LEU A 390 9.40 -0.21 5.26
CA LEU A 390 9.71 0.64 4.12
C LEU A 390 9.03 2.00 4.28
N TYR A 391 9.80 3.07 4.08
CA TYR A 391 9.34 4.46 4.12
C TYR A 391 9.78 5.17 2.84
N GLY A 392 8.83 5.62 2.01
CA GLY A 392 9.10 6.35 0.76
C GLY A 392 9.71 7.71 1.04
N GLY A 393 8.97 8.56 1.74
CA GLY A 393 9.43 9.89 2.12
C GLY A 393 8.67 10.97 1.35
N THR A 394 9.38 11.82 0.59
CA THR A 394 8.72 12.81 -0.27
C THR A 394 9.00 12.52 -1.73
N GLY A 395 7.96 12.33 -2.55
CA GLY A 395 8.16 12.17 -3.98
C GLY A 395 7.04 11.42 -4.66
N MET A 396 7.38 10.35 -5.37
CA MET A 396 6.43 9.45 -6.03
C MET A 396 7.11 8.10 -6.01
N ASP A 397 6.87 7.36 -4.95
CA ASP A 397 7.71 6.25 -4.53
C ASP A 397 7.08 4.92 -4.90
N GLN A 398 7.92 3.91 -5.08
CA GLN A 398 7.49 2.53 -5.31
C GLN A 398 8.03 1.64 -4.20
N LEU A 399 7.13 1.10 -3.39
CA LEU A 399 7.47 0.24 -2.26
C LEU A 399 6.97 -1.18 -2.51
N PHE A 400 7.86 -2.17 -2.35
CA PHE A 400 7.57 -3.58 -2.51
C PHE A 400 7.95 -4.33 -1.20
N GLY A 401 6.95 -4.85 -0.47
CA GLY A 401 7.18 -5.74 0.68
C GLY A 401 7.68 -7.11 0.24
N ASP A 402 7.19 -7.60 -0.91
CA ASP A 402 7.47 -8.91 -1.50
C ASP A 402 6.91 -10.07 -0.66
N GLY A 403 7.61 -10.55 0.37
CA GLY A 403 7.16 -11.71 1.13
C GLY A 403 7.49 -11.60 2.60
N GLY A 404 6.48 -11.43 3.45
CA GLY A 404 6.77 -10.93 4.77
C GLY A 404 5.54 -10.73 5.62
N SER A 405 5.59 -9.73 6.48
CA SER A 405 4.41 -9.20 7.15
C SER A 405 4.75 -7.75 7.41
N ASP A 406 4.70 -6.98 6.33
CA ASP A 406 5.53 -5.79 6.15
C ASP A 406 4.78 -4.53 6.54
N ILE A 407 5.53 -3.46 6.78
CA ILE A 407 4.99 -2.13 7.00
C ILE A 407 5.51 -1.22 5.89
N LEU A 408 4.61 -0.78 5.01
CA LEU A 408 4.92 0.13 3.91
C LEU A 408 4.25 1.48 4.15
N ARG A 409 5.01 2.57 4.01
CA ARG A 409 4.52 3.96 4.14
C ARG A 409 5.01 4.81 2.98
N GLY A 410 4.11 5.31 2.14
CA GLY A 410 4.45 6.26 1.06
C GLY A 410 4.87 7.61 1.62
N GLU A 411 4.11 8.11 2.60
CA GLU A 411 4.25 9.41 3.26
C GLU A 411 3.75 10.59 2.41
N GLY A 412 4.57 11.19 1.55
CA GLY A 412 4.14 12.35 0.77
C GLY A 412 4.46 12.16 -0.71
N GLY A 413 3.44 12.13 -1.56
CA GLY A 413 3.65 11.78 -2.95
C GLY A 413 2.43 11.10 -3.54
N ASP A 414 2.43 10.91 -4.85
CA ASP A 414 1.50 9.96 -5.47
C ASP A 414 2.25 8.61 -5.56
N ASP A 415 2.08 7.76 -4.55
CA ASP A 415 2.93 6.59 -4.32
C ASP A 415 2.29 5.29 -4.82
N SER A 416 3.12 4.25 -4.97
CA SER A 416 2.68 2.90 -5.33
C SER A 416 3.22 1.87 -4.35
N LEU A 417 2.32 1.27 -3.58
CA LEU A 417 2.67 0.30 -2.52
C LEU A 417 2.14 -1.08 -2.88
N PHE A 418 3.01 -2.09 -2.80
CA PHE A 418 2.68 -3.50 -3.04
C PHE A 418 3.10 -4.34 -1.84
N GLY A 419 2.13 -4.88 -1.09
CA GLY A 419 2.38 -5.72 0.09
C GLY A 419 3.03 -7.04 -0.32
N GLY A 420 2.34 -7.81 -1.15
CA GLY A 420 2.83 -9.08 -1.68
C GLY A 420 2.26 -10.26 -0.91
N ALA A 421 3.12 -11.14 -0.40
CA ALA A 421 2.69 -12.28 0.40
C ALA A 421 2.82 -11.98 1.89
N GLY A 422 1.83 -12.40 2.67
CA GLY A 422 1.78 -12.23 4.11
C GLY A 422 0.92 -11.06 4.60
N ILE A 423 0.83 -10.90 5.91
CA ILE A 423 -0.12 -9.95 6.52
C ILE A 423 0.56 -8.59 6.61
N ASP A 424 0.23 -7.71 5.68
CA ASP A 424 0.89 -6.43 5.49
C ASP A 424 0.07 -5.25 6.05
N SER A 425 0.76 -4.17 6.40
CA SER A 425 0.15 -2.89 6.78
C SER A 425 0.67 -1.76 5.88
N LEU A 426 -0.21 -1.20 5.06
CA LEU A 426 0.11 -0.26 4.00
C LEU A 426 -0.55 1.09 4.28
N PHE A 427 0.22 2.17 4.17
CA PHE A 427 -0.23 3.55 4.39
C PHE A 427 0.23 4.41 3.22
N GLY A 428 -0.71 4.96 2.45
CA GLY A 428 -0.43 5.86 1.32
C GLY A 428 0.19 7.17 1.82
N GLY A 429 -0.63 7.98 2.50
CA GLY A 429 -0.18 9.19 3.18
C GLY A 429 -0.84 10.44 2.61
N ALA A 430 -0.08 11.24 1.86
CA ALA A 430 -0.59 12.46 1.26
C ALA A 430 -0.29 12.48 -0.23
N GLY A 431 -1.34 12.52 -1.05
CA GLY A 431 -1.26 12.46 -2.51
C GLY A 431 -2.16 11.33 -2.99
N ASN A 432 -2.24 11.12 -4.30
CA ASN A 432 -3.17 10.15 -4.86
C ASN A 432 -2.47 8.81 -5.05
N ASP A 433 -2.63 7.92 -4.08
CA ASP A 433 -1.86 6.70 -3.93
C ASP A 433 -2.51 5.50 -4.63
N MET A 434 -1.68 4.53 -5.02
CA MET A 434 -2.12 3.23 -5.49
C MET A 434 -1.56 2.14 -4.58
N ILE A 435 -2.45 1.41 -3.90
CA ILE A 435 -2.08 0.40 -2.91
C ILE A 435 -2.68 -0.95 -3.29
N ASP A 436 -1.83 -1.98 -3.34
CA ASP A 436 -2.19 -3.38 -3.56
C ASP A 436 -1.77 -4.22 -2.34
N GLY A 437 -2.75 -4.75 -1.61
CA GLY A 437 -2.57 -5.53 -0.39
C GLY A 437 -1.99 -6.93 -0.61
N GLY A 438 -2.09 -7.48 -1.83
CA GLY A 438 -1.52 -8.78 -2.17
C GLY A 438 -2.46 -9.98 -1.97
N THR A 439 -1.93 -11.09 -1.46
CA THR A 439 -2.65 -12.39 -1.46
C THR A 439 -3.14 -12.88 -0.10
N ASP A 440 -2.72 -12.24 0.96
CA ASP A 440 -3.12 -12.55 2.32
C ASP A 440 -3.74 -11.28 2.91
N ARG A 441 -4.48 -11.42 4.02
CA ARG A 441 -5.13 -10.28 4.68
C ARG A 441 -4.19 -9.09 4.87
N GLY A 442 -4.57 -7.95 4.32
CA GLY A 442 -3.97 -6.65 4.49
C GLY A 442 -4.72 -5.72 5.44
N LEU A 443 -4.00 -4.70 5.90
CA LEU A 443 -4.53 -3.49 6.53
C LEU A 443 -4.08 -2.29 5.70
N ILE A 444 -5.00 -1.65 5.01
CA ILE A 444 -4.72 -0.62 4.01
C ILE A 444 -5.34 0.71 4.42
N PHE A 445 -4.55 1.78 4.36
CA PHE A 445 -5.00 3.16 4.56
C PHE A 445 -4.54 4.04 3.38
N GLY A 446 -5.46 4.70 2.68
CA GLY A 446 -5.14 5.73 1.68
C GLY A 446 -4.66 7.03 2.34
N GLU A 447 -5.39 7.48 3.36
CA GLU A 447 -5.18 8.69 4.16
C GLU A 447 -5.66 9.99 3.49
N ASN A 448 -4.84 10.76 2.74
CA ASN A 448 -5.32 11.97 2.08
C ASN A 448 -4.99 11.95 0.59
N GLY A 449 -6.00 12.12 -0.24
CA GLY A 449 -5.86 12.13 -1.70
C GLY A 449 -7.00 11.36 -2.33
N ASP A 450 -7.04 11.33 -3.65
CA ASP A 450 -7.98 10.46 -4.36
C ASP A 450 -7.28 9.11 -4.64
N ASP A 451 -7.45 8.15 -3.73
CA ASP A 451 -6.65 6.93 -3.65
C ASP A 451 -7.29 5.73 -4.37
N LYS A 452 -6.46 4.75 -4.72
CA LYS A 452 -6.89 3.46 -5.28
C LYS A 452 -6.36 2.32 -4.46
N LEU A 453 -7.28 1.63 -3.79
CA LEU A 453 -6.96 0.62 -2.78
C LEU A 453 -7.52 -0.73 -3.23
N PHE A 454 -6.64 -1.72 -3.36
CA PHE A 454 -6.99 -3.09 -3.72
C PHE A 454 -6.61 -4.00 -2.55
N GLY A 455 -7.60 -4.66 -1.94
CA GLY A 455 -7.40 -5.64 -0.87
C GLY A 455 -6.68 -6.87 -1.39
N GLY A 456 -7.30 -7.54 -2.36
CA GLY A 456 -6.72 -8.68 -3.05
C GLY A 456 -7.45 -9.97 -2.68
N ASP A 457 -6.70 -11.01 -2.35
CA ASP A 457 -7.30 -12.23 -1.81
C ASP A 457 -7.36 -12.13 -0.27
N ASP A 458 -8.29 -12.89 0.34
CA ASP A 458 -8.45 -13.02 1.80
C ASP A 458 -9.20 -11.84 2.46
N HIS A 459 -9.22 -11.76 3.80
CA HIS A 459 -10.13 -10.87 4.53
C HIS A 459 -9.50 -9.53 4.89
N ASP A 460 -9.74 -8.49 4.11
CA ASP A 460 -9.05 -7.21 4.21
C ASP A 460 -9.75 -6.16 5.06
N ARG A 461 -8.96 -5.19 5.52
CA ARG A 461 -9.48 -3.92 6.04
C ARG A 461 -8.90 -2.77 5.24
N ILE A 462 -9.78 -2.00 4.62
CA ILE A 462 -9.42 -0.93 3.69
C ILE A 462 -10.09 0.36 4.16
N TYR A 463 -9.31 1.42 4.31
CA TYR A 463 -9.77 2.74 4.70
C TYR A 463 -9.30 3.76 3.64
N GLY A 464 -10.22 4.44 2.97
CA GLY A 464 -9.94 5.50 2.00
C GLY A 464 -9.30 6.70 2.69
N GLY A 465 -10.09 7.43 3.47
CA GLY A 465 -9.63 8.58 4.23
C GLY A 465 -10.30 9.86 3.76
N ASN A 466 -9.52 10.85 3.33
CA ASN A 466 -10.04 12.10 2.75
C ASN A 466 -9.76 12.14 1.26
N GLY A 467 -10.76 12.43 0.45
CA GLY A 467 -10.66 12.55 -1.02
C GLY A 467 -11.65 11.61 -1.69
N ALA A 468 -11.65 11.54 -3.02
CA ALA A 468 -12.56 10.66 -3.74
C ALA A 468 -11.88 9.32 -4.04
N ASP A 469 -12.09 8.35 -3.18
CA ASP A 469 -11.35 7.10 -3.16
C ASP A 469 -12.02 5.99 -3.97
N THR A 470 -11.23 5.03 -4.44
CA THR A 470 -11.71 3.79 -5.05
C THR A 470 -11.18 2.59 -4.30
N LEU A 471 -12.07 1.82 -3.68
CA LEU A 471 -11.76 0.66 -2.86
C LEU A 471 -12.32 -0.60 -3.51
N VAL A 472 -11.50 -1.66 -3.56
CA VAL A 472 -11.87 -2.97 -4.10
C VAL A 472 -11.41 -4.05 -3.14
N GLY A 473 -12.35 -4.79 -2.55
CA GLY A 473 -12.10 -5.94 -1.67
C GLY A 473 -11.58 -7.16 -2.45
N ALA A 474 -12.39 -7.64 -3.39
CA ALA A 474 -12.20 -8.81 -4.23
C ALA A 474 -12.63 -10.15 -3.60
N ASP A 475 -11.73 -11.10 -3.32
CA ASP A 475 -12.13 -12.41 -2.79
C ASP A 475 -11.94 -12.41 -1.27
N GLY A 476 -13.00 -12.35 -0.47
CA GLY A 476 -12.78 -12.23 0.97
C GLY A 476 -14.02 -11.95 1.78
N ARG A 477 -13.83 -11.70 3.08
CA ARG A 477 -14.84 -10.93 3.81
C ARG A 477 -14.17 -9.64 4.23
N ASP A 478 -14.47 -8.61 3.48
CA ASP A 478 -13.75 -7.37 3.53
C ASP A 478 -14.51 -6.33 4.34
N GLN A 479 -13.75 -5.44 4.96
CA GLN A 479 -14.27 -4.29 5.67
C GLN A 479 -13.71 -3.04 5.01
N MET A 480 -14.57 -2.27 4.37
CA MET A 480 -14.21 -1.08 3.61
C MET A 480 -14.91 0.16 4.17
N GLU A 481 -14.17 1.25 4.35
CA GLU A 481 -14.67 2.56 4.75
C GLU A 481 -14.07 3.61 3.80
N GLY A 482 -14.93 4.34 3.07
CA GLY A 482 -14.54 5.42 2.14
C GLY A 482 -14.00 6.61 2.90
N GLY A 483 -14.84 7.26 3.72
CA GLY A 483 -14.46 8.36 4.59
C GLY A 483 -15.08 9.69 4.16
N ASP A 484 -14.25 10.73 4.04
CA ASP A 484 -14.68 12.05 3.57
C ASP A 484 -14.45 12.13 2.06
N GLY A 485 -15.48 12.13 1.22
CA GLY A 485 -15.18 11.86 -0.19
C GLY A 485 -16.36 11.87 -1.14
N ALA A 486 -16.16 11.22 -2.27
CA ALA A 486 -17.24 10.78 -3.15
C ALA A 486 -16.73 9.45 -3.71
N ASP A 487 -16.88 8.42 -2.89
CA ASP A 487 -16.07 7.22 -2.92
C ASP A 487 -16.74 6.12 -3.75
N GLU A 488 -15.95 5.20 -4.27
CA GLU A 488 -16.44 4.03 -4.99
C GLU A 488 -15.91 2.75 -4.34
N LEU A 489 -16.78 2.01 -3.66
CA LEU A 489 -16.46 0.79 -2.93
C LEU A 489 -17.05 -0.43 -3.64
N LYS A 490 -16.26 -1.50 -3.80
CA LYS A 490 -16.68 -2.77 -4.42
C LYS A 490 -16.26 -3.97 -3.58
N GLY A 491 -17.23 -4.71 -3.06
CA GLY A 491 -17.02 -5.97 -2.34
C GLY A 491 -16.51 -7.07 -3.27
N GLN A 492 -17.29 -7.34 -4.33
CA GLN A 492 -17.14 -8.44 -5.28
C GLN A 492 -17.70 -9.76 -4.77
N ASN A 493 -16.87 -10.69 -4.29
CA ASN A 493 -17.34 -12.02 -3.91
C ASN A 493 -17.34 -12.16 -2.40
N ASP A 494 -18.15 -13.10 -1.90
CA ASP A 494 -18.23 -13.44 -0.47
C ASP A 494 -18.89 -12.32 0.35
N PHE A 495 -18.79 -12.34 1.69
CA PHE A 495 -19.60 -11.46 2.54
C PHE A 495 -18.82 -10.20 2.88
N ASP A 496 -19.30 -9.02 2.49
CA ASP A 496 -18.57 -7.77 2.71
C ASP A 496 -19.32 -6.76 3.58
N THR A 497 -18.57 -5.80 4.10
CA THR A 497 -19.11 -4.63 4.80
C THR A 497 -18.51 -3.37 4.21
N LEU A 498 -19.35 -2.55 3.58
CA LEU A 498 -19.00 -1.32 2.89
C LEU A 498 -19.65 -0.13 3.61
N VAL A 499 -18.86 0.88 3.91
CA VAL A 499 -19.29 2.14 4.54
C VAL A 499 -18.80 3.29 3.67
N GLY A 500 -19.70 4.09 3.10
CA GLY A 500 -19.36 5.26 2.30
C GLY A 500 -18.74 6.35 3.16
N GLY A 501 -19.56 6.98 4.01
CA GLY A 501 -19.11 7.99 4.95
C GLY A 501 -19.82 9.31 4.72
N THR A 502 -19.11 10.33 4.27
CA THR A 502 -19.69 11.61 3.88
C THR A 502 -19.40 11.92 2.43
N GLY A 503 -20.39 12.49 1.74
CA GLY A 503 -20.35 12.83 0.34
C GLY A 503 -21.05 11.79 -0.53
N ASP A 504 -21.17 12.07 -1.83
CA ASP A 504 -22.03 11.27 -2.73
C ASP A 504 -21.31 9.96 -3.15
N ASP A 505 -21.53 8.88 -2.40
CA ASP A 505 -20.79 7.63 -2.52
C ASP A 505 -21.46 6.58 -3.43
N LYS A 506 -20.68 5.60 -3.87
CA LYS A 506 -21.14 4.43 -4.64
C LYS A 506 -20.66 3.15 -4.02
N LEU A 507 -21.58 2.31 -3.59
CA LEU A 507 -21.29 1.03 -2.96
C LEU A 507 -21.89 -0.11 -3.78
N PHE A 508 -21.08 -1.12 -4.07
CA PHE A 508 -21.48 -2.33 -4.79
C PHE A 508 -21.07 -3.57 -3.99
N GLY A 509 -22.04 -4.37 -3.53
CA GLY A 509 -21.80 -5.67 -2.88
C GLY A 509 -21.39 -6.74 -3.90
N ASP A 510 -22.07 -6.76 -5.05
CA ASP A 510 -21.97 -7.72 -6.15
C ASP A 510 -22.45 -9.15 -5.77
N GLY A 511 -21.66 -9.91 -5.03
CA GLY A 511 -21.80 -11.35 -4.91
C GLY A 511 -21.61 -11.84 -3.50
N GLY A 512 -22.57 -11.59 -2.62
CA GLY A 512 -22.39 -11.85 -1.21
C GLY A 512 -23.68 -11.82 -0.45
N ASN A 513 -23.60 -11.74 0.87
CA ASN A 513 -24.76 -11.31 1.66
C ASN A 513 -24.32 -10.04 2.37
N ASP A 514 -24.22 -8.94 1.65
CA ASP A 514 -23.38 -7.82 1.98
C ASP A 514 -24.10 -6.79 2.85
N PHE A 515 -23.31 -6.04 3.61
CA PHE A 515 -23.79 -4.90 4.39
C PHE A 515 -23.25 -3.61 3.78
N LEU A 516 -24.13 -2.78 3.23
CA LEU A 516 -23.80 -1.49 2.62
C LEU A 516 -24.44 -0.37 3.43
N PHE A 517 -23.65 0.64 3.79
CA PHE A 517 -24.11 1.85 4.47
C PHE A 517 -23.57 3.08 3.73
N GLY A 518 -24.45 3.88 3.10
CA GLY A 518 -24.09 5.09 2.37
C GLY A 518 -23.54 6.16 3.31
N GLY A 519 -24.39 6.64 4.21
CA GLY A 519 -24.01 7.54 5.28
C GLY A 519 -24.71 8.89 5.18
N ALA A 520 -23.97 9.93 4.81
CA ALA A 520 -24.52 11.26 4.65
C ALA A 520 -24.31 11.75 3.22
N ASP A 521 -25.25 12.56 2.74
CA ASP A 521 -25.34 13.06 1.35
C ASP A 521 -25.98 12.02 0.42
N SER A 522 -25.89 12.16 -0.91
CA SER A 522 -26.74 11.39 -1.84
C SER A 522 -26.01 10.19 -2.43
N ASP A 523 -26.35 9.00 -1.96
CA ASP A 523 -25.60 7.78 -2.22
C ASP A 523 -26.25 6.85 -3.25
N ILE A 524 -25.44 5.97 -3.86
CA ILE A 524 -25.89 4.91 -4.76
C ILE A 524 -25.41 3.56 -4.23
N LEU A 525 -26.35 2.69 -3.86
CA LEU A 525 -26.08 1.36 -3.31
C LEU A 525 -26.68 0.27 -4.22
N SER A 526 -25.92 -0.80 -4.45
CA SER A 526 -26.37 -2.01 -5.17
C SER A 526 -25.89 -3.26 -4.45
N GLY A 527 -26.84 -4.12 -4.06
CA GLY A 527 -26.61 -5.35 -3.29
C GLY A 527 -25.98 -6.41 -4.16
N GLY A 528 -26.74 -6.92 -5.13
CA GLY A 528 -26.22 -7.81 -6.15
C GLY A 528 -27.09 -9.04 -6.39
N THR A 529 -26.60 -10.24 -6.08
CA THR A 529 -27.29 -11.50 -6.44
C THR A 529 -27.72 -12.38 -5.28
N ALA A 530 -27.47 -11.95 -4.05
CA ALA A 530 -27.80 -12.69 -2.85
C ALA A 530 -28.37 -11.74 -1.77
N ASN A 531 -28.50 -12.19 -0.53
CA ASN A 531 -29.40 -11.53 0.41
C ASN A 531 -28.66 -10.44 1.20
N ASP A 532 -28.90 -9.20 0.81
CA ASP A 532 -28.13 -8.05 1.22
C ASP A 532 -28.89 -7.14 2.19
N ARG A 533 -28.14 -6.34 2.96
CA ARG A 533 -28.67 -5.24 3.78
C ARG A 533 -28.07 -3.93 3.30
N LEU A 534 -28.92 -3.03 2.84
CA LEU A 534 -28.52 -1.73 2.32
C LEU A 534 -29.20 -0.61 3.11
N GLU A 535 -28.43 0.38 3.52
CA GLU A 535 -28.88 1.53 4.31
C GLU A 535 -28.34 2.81 3.66
N GLY A 536 -29.24 3.64 3.12
CA GLY A 536 -28.92 4.91 2.45
C GLY A 536 -28.34 5.92 3.43
N GLY A 537 -29.15 6.36 4.39
CA GLY A 537 -28.72 7.21 5.49
C GLY A 537 -29.41 8.57 5.45
N ASP A 538 -28.67 9.66 5.69
CA ASP A 538 -29.19 11.02 5.53
C ASP A 538 -28.91 11.49 4.10
N GLY A 539 -29.90 11.67 3.23
CA GLY A 539 -29.58 11.83 1.82
C GLY A 539 -30.74 12.01 0.88
N VAL A 540 -30.47 11.75 -0.39
CA VAL A 540 -31.47 11.43 -1.41
C VAL A 540 -30.84 10.26 -2.14
N ASP A 541 -31.17 9.07 -1.68
CA ASP A 541 -30.40 7.86 -1.97
C ASP A 541 -31.05 7.03 -3.06
N SER A 542 -30.22 6.27 -3.76
CA SER A 542 -30.65 5.28 -4.75
C SER A 542 -30.17 3.91 -4.30
N VAL A 543 -31.07 3.13 -3.72
CA VAL A 543 -30.77 1.82 -3.13
C VAL A 543 -31.43 0.71 -3.97
N ASN A 544 -30.65 -0.26 -4.41
CA ASN A 544 -31.11 -1.37 -5.25
C ASN A 544 -30.64 -2.72 -4.67
N GLY A 545 -31.58 -3.61 -4.30
CA GLY A 545 -31.26 -4.97 -3.83
C GLY A 545 -30.76 -5.86 -4.97
N ASP A 546 -31.25 -5.62 -6.19
CA ASP A 546 -31.03 -6.41 -7.40
C ASP A 546 -31.67 -7.81 -7.34
N GLY A 547 -31.09 -8.78 -6.66
CA GLY A 547 -31.73 -10.07 -6.50
C GLY A 547 -31.24 -10.82 -5.28
N GLY A 548 -32.13 -11.54 -4.62
CA GLY A 548 -31.93 -11.95 -3.23
C GLY A 548 -33.20 -11.65 -2.45
N ASP A 549 -33.26 -12.09 -1.19
CA ASP A 549 -34.27 -11.56 -0.26
C ASP A 549 -33.60 -10.44 0.54
N ASP A 550 -33.80 -9.19 0.13
CA ASP A 550 -33.01 -8.05 0.56
C ASP A 550 -33.69 -7.22 1.65
N SER A 551 -32.91 -6.43 2.38
CA SER A 551 -33.39 -5.48 3.37
C SER A 551 -32.88 -4.08 3.07
N LEU A 552 -33.75 -3.20 2.59
CA LEU A 552 -33.44 -1.85 2.15
C LEU A 552 -34.01 -0.81 3.12
N PHE A 553 -33.20 0.20 3.44
CA PHE A 553 -33.54 1.32 4.31
C PHE A 553 -33.12 2.63 3.61
N GLY A 554 -34.04 3.54 3.33
CA GLY A 554 -33.71 4.90 2.85
C GLY A 554 -33.27 5.81 4.00
N ASP A 555 -33.94 5.69 5.15
CA ASP A 555 -33.75 6.45 6.38
C ASP A 555 -34.24 7.90 6.31
N GLY A 556 -33.43 8.88 5.92
CA GLY A 556 -33.85 10.28 5.91
C GLY A 556 -33.55 10.92 4.57
N GLY A 557 -34.58 11.23 3.78
CA GLY A 557 -34.38 11.65 2.41
C GLY A 557 -35.63 11.47 1.57
N ASP A 558 -35.58 11.94 0.32
CA ASP A 558 -36.61 11.60 -0.67
C ASP A 558 -36.04 10.46 -1.54
N ASP A 559 -36.11 9.22 -1.07
CA ASP A 559 -35.26 8.13 -1.55
C ASP A 559 -35.87 7.32 -2.71
N PHE A 560 -35.01 6.63 -3.45
CA PHE A 560 -35.36 5.69 -4.51
C PHE A 560 -34.92 4.28 -4.12
N LEU A 561 -35.90 3.42 -3.83
CA LEU A 561 -35.68 2.07 -3.33
C LEU A 561 -36.22 1.04 -4.33
N PHE A 562 -35.38 0.10 -4.74
CA PHE A 562 -35.74 -1.00 -5.63
C PHE A 562 -35.38 -2.33 -4.98
N GLY A 563 -36.38 -3.15 -4.63
CA GLY A 563 -36.16 -4.49 -4.06
C GLY A 563 -35.46 -5.38 -5.09
N GLY A 564 -36.16 -5.68 -6.18
CA GLY A 564 -35.59 -6.40 -7.30
C GLY A 564 -36.21 -7.79 -7.45
N HIS A 565 -35.41 -8.84 -7.38
CA HIS A 565 -35.88 -10.22 -7.51
C HIS A 565 -35.76 -10.98 -6.20
N GLY A 566 -36.87 -11.33 -5.58
CA GLY A 566 -36.92 -12.12 -4.35
C GLY A 566 -37.89 -11.47 -3.38
N ASN A 567 -37.94 -11.94 -2.12
CA ASN A 567 -38.91 -11.42 -1.17
C ASN A 567 -38.25 -10.33 -0.32
N ASP A 568 -38.44 -9.08 -0.72
CA ASP A 568 -37.70 -7.95 -0.19
C ASP A 568 -38.44 -7.24 0.94
N ASN A 569 -37.67 -6.66 1.87
CA ASN A 569 -38.20 -5.78 2.91
C ASN A 569 -37.62 -4.37 2.72
N VAL A 570 -38.47 -3.46 2.25
CA VAL A 570 -38.11 -2.09 1.89
C VAL A 570 -38.77 -1.10 2.86
N LEU A 571 -37.96 -0.23 3.48
CA LEU A 571 -38.41 0.86 4.32
C LEU A 571 -37.90 2.19 3.77
N GLY A 572 -38.81 3.06 3.34
CA GLY A 572 -38.56 4.45 2.92
C GLY A 572 -37.83 5.23 4.01
N GLY A 573 -38.55 5.53 5.08
CA GLY A 573 -38.01 6.31 6.18
C GLY A 573 -38.78 7.62 6.28
N ALA A 574 -38.08 8.74 6.35
CA ALA A 574 -38.68 10.07 6.44
C ALA A 574 -38.37 10.90 5.20
N GLY A 575 -39.40 11.42 4.55
CA GLY A 575 -39.32 12.20 3.31
C GLY A 575 -40.22 11.59 2.24
N ASP A 576 -40.23 12.14 1.03
CA ASP A 576 -41.16 11.70 -0.01
C ASP A 576 -40.53 10.56 -0.84
N ASP A 577 -40.74 9.31 -0.42
CA ASP A 577 -40.01 8.15 -0.91
C ASP A 577 -40.64 7.47 -2.13
N ARG A 578 -39.82 6.73 -2.88
CA ARG A 578 -40.27 5.88 -4.00
C ARG A 578 -39.73 4.46 -3.85
N ALA A 579 -40.60 3.52 -3.51
CA ALA A 579 -40.24 2.11 -3.39
C ALA A 579 -40.91 1.23 -4.45
N ASN A 580 -40.17 0.26 -4.98
CA ASN A 580 -40.67 -0.71 -5.95
C ASN A 580 -40.13 -2.12 -5.67
N GLY A 581 -41.01 -3.08 -5.37
CA GLY A 581 -40.67 -4.47 -5.06
C GLY A 581 -40.21 -5.25 -6.29
N ILE A 582 -40.89 -5.05 -7.42
CA ILE A 582 -40.67 -5.71 -8.72
C ILE A 582 -41.22 -7.15 -8.77
N SER A 583 -40.59 -8.13 -8.11
CA SER A 583 -41.09 -9.51 -8.15
C SER A 583 -40.68 -10.31 -6.92
N GLY A 584 -41.64 -11.03 -6.37
CA GLY A 584 -41.53 -11.76 -5.11
C GLY A 584 -42.59 -11.27 -4.15
N ASP A 585 -42.72 -11.92 -2.99
CA ASP A 585 -43.69 -11.46 -1.99
C ASP A 585 -43.03 -10.36 -1.14
N ASP A 586 -43.20 -9.11 -1.56
CA ASP A 586 -42.45 -7.96 -1.01
C ASP A 586 -43.18 -7.28 0.16
N THR A 587 -42.42 -6.65 1.05
CA THR A 587 -42.94 -5.76 2.11
C THR A 587 -42.37 -4.37 1.94
N LEU A 588 -43.22 -3.42 1.55
CA LEU A 588 -42.88 -2.02 1.32
C LEU A 588 -43.54 -1.13 2.38
N ARG A 589 -42.75 -0.28 3.03
CA ARG A 589 -43.23 0.72 4.00
C ARG A 589 -42.69 2.09 3.60
N GLY A 590 -43.56 3.07 3.38
CA GLY A 590 -43.16 4.45 3.08
C GLY A 590 -42.60 5.13 4.34
N GLY A 591 -43.48 5.40 5.30
CA GLY A 591 -43.12 6.06 6.55
C GLY A 591 -43.81 7.44 6.62
N PRO A 592 -43.22 8.44 7.29
CA PRO A 592 -43.72 9.80 7.20
C PRO A 592 -43.26 10.47 5.90
N GLY A 593 -44.19 10.90 5.05
CA GLY A 593 -43.83 11.39 3.72
C GLY A 593 -44.99 11.35 2.74
N HIS A 594 -44.81 11.92 1.55
CA HIS A 594 -45.71 11.68 0.42
C HIS A 594 -45.15 10.56 -0.46
N ASP A 595 -45.50 9.33 -0.13
CA ASP A 595 -44.78 8.16 -0.64
C ASP A 595 -45.42 7.55 -1.88
N TYR A 596 -44.59 6.99 -2.75
CA TYR A 596 -45.01 6.21 -3.91
C TYR A 596 -44.51 4.77 -3.74
N LEU A 597 -45.44 3.83 -3.51
CA LEU A 597 -45.13 2.42 -3.30
C LEU A 597 -45.70 1.58 -4.43
N LYS A 598 -44.90 0.64 -4.91
CA LYS A 598 -45.29 -0.29 -5.96
C LYS A 598 -44.85 -1.71 -5.61
N GLY A 599 -45.79 -2.63 -5.41
CA GLY A 599 -45.50 -4.04 -5.13
C GLY A 599 -44.88 -4.72 -6.34
N GLY A 600 -45.70 -5.00 -7.35
CA GLY A 600 -45.24 -5.51 -8.64
C GLY A 600 -45.89 -6.85 -8.98
N ALA A 601 -45.15 -7.93 -8.82
CA ALA A 601 -45.63 -9.27 -9.13
C ALA A 601 -45.50 -10.15 -7.90
N ASP A 602 -46.50 -11.02 -7.70
CA ASP A 602 -46.67 -11.90 -6.54
C ASP A 602 -47.32 -11.16 -5.36
N ASP A 603 -47.49 -11.79 -4.19
CA ASP A 603 -48.42 -11.30 -3.16
C ASP A 603 -47.70 -10.27 -2.23
N ASP A 604 -48.02 -8.97 -2.36
CA ASP A 604 -47.27 -7.89 -1.72
C ASP A 604 -47.95 -7.28 -0.48
N LEU A 605 -47.16 -6.71 0.43
CA LEU A 605 -47.63 -5.90 1.58
C LEU A 605 -47.10 -4.46 1.47
N LEU A 606 -48.01 -3.49 1.29
CA LEU A 606 -47.72 -2.06 1.16
C LEU A 606 -48.34 -1.27 2.32
N ASP A 607 -47.54 -0.42 2.96
CA ASP A 607 -47.92 0.42 4.10
C ASP A 607 -47.42 1.85 3.85
N GLY A 608 -48.32 2.77 3.46
CA GLY A 608 -48.01 4.16 3.12
C GLY A 608 -47.42 4.91 4.32
N GLY A 609 -48.18 4.94 5.41
CA GLY A 609 -47.70 5.40 6.71
C GLY A 609 -48.36 6.72 7.08
N GLY A 610 -47.73 7.85 6.81
CA GLY A 610 -48.37 9.13 7.09
C GLY A 610 -48.03 10.17 6.05
N GLY A 611 -49.04 10.72 5.39
CA GLY A 611 -48.87 11.78 4.40
C GLY A 611 -49.97 11.78 3.35
N ILE A 612 -49.62 11.77 2.07
CA ILE A 612 -50.60 11.60 0.97
C ILE A 612 -49.90 10.68 -0.01
N ASP A 613 -50.27 9.41 0.05
CA ASP A 613 -49.50 8.33 -0.53
C ASP A 613 -50.16 7.78 -1.80
N SER A 614 -49.36 7.10 -2.62
CA SER A 614 -49.82 6.40 -3.82
C SER A 614 -49.30 4.97 -3.83
N LEU A 615 -50.20 4.02 -3.58
CA LEU A 615 -49.89 2.60 -3.47
C LEU A 615 -50.46 1.83 -4.67
N TYR A 616 -49.65 0.96 -5.27
CA TYR A 616 -50.01 0.08 -6.38
C TYR A 616 -49.57 -1.36 -6.08
N GLY A 617 -50.52 -2.29 -5.91
CA GLY A 617 -50.23 -3.73 -5.76
C GLY A 617 -49.75 -4.36 -7.06
N ASP A 618 -50.37 -3.97 -8.18
CA ASP A 618 -50.16 -4.48 -9.54
C ASP A 618 -50.71 -5.90 -9.76
N SER A 619 -49.94 -6.97 -9.50
CA SER A 619 -50.41 -8.34 -9.77
C SER A 619 -50.04 -9.29 -8.65
N GLY A 620 -51.03 -9.89 -8.02
CA GLY A 620 -50.83 -10.56 -6.74
C GLY A 620 -52.12 -10.48 -5.94
N ASN A 621 -52.19 -11.16 -4.80
CA ASN A 621 -53.20 -10.88 -3.79
C ASN A 621 -52.56 -9.94 -2.78
N ASP A 622 -52.72 -8.64 -3.01
CA ASP A 622 -51.93 -7.62 -2.34
C ASP A 622 -52.65 -7.07 -1.11
N SER A 623 -51.89 -6.62 -0.12
CA SER A 623 -52.41 -5.93 1.07
C SER A 623 -51.89 -4.50 1.10
N LEU A 624 -52.78 -3.53 0.93
CA LEU A 624 -52.45 -2.10 0.86
C LEU A 624 -53.07 -1.35 2.05
N LEU A 625 -52.27 -0.57 2.77
CA LEU A 625 -52.70 0.28 3.88
C LEU A 625 -52.22 1.73 3.65
N GLY A 626 -53.15 2.68 3.51
CA GLY A 626 -52.82 4.12 3.41
C GLY A 626 -52.40 4.68 4.77
N ASN A 627 -53.24 4.46 5.78
CA ASN A 627 -53.15 4.97 7.15
C ASN A 627 -53.53 6.47 7.26
N ASP A 628 -52.65 7.35 7.73
CA ASP A 628 -52.99 8.76 7.94
C ASP A 628 -52.73 9.53 6.64
N GLY A 629 -53.76 9.94 5.89
CA GLY A 629 -53.50 10.65 4.64
C GLY A 629 -54.69 10.77 3.72
N THR A 630 -54.56 11.52 2.63
CA THR A 630 -55.56 11.47 1.54
C THR A 630 -54.97 10.63 0.43
N ASP A 631 -55.15 9.32 0.52
CA ASP A 631 -54.32 8.36 -0.18
C ASP A 631 -54.98 7.83 -1.46
N TYR A 632 -54.15 7.40 -2.40
CA TYR A 632 -54.56 6.71 -3.62
C TYR A 632 -54.06 5.26 -3.58
N LEU A 633 -54.98 4.30 -3.52
CA LEU A 633 -54.65 2.87 -3.44
C LEU A 633 -55.26 2.13 -4.64
N ASN A 634 -54.46 1.29 -5.30
CA ASN A 634 -54.87 0.48 -6.44
C ASN A 634 -54.32 -0.95 -6.28
N GLY A 635 -55.20 -1.93 -6.03
CA GLY A 635 -54.83 -3.33 -5.88
C GLY A 635 -54.29 -3.89 -7.18
N GLY A 636 -55.09 -3.84 -8.24
CA GLY A 636 -54.66 -4.17 -9.59
C GLY A 636 -55.27 -5.47 -10.07
N SER A 637 -54.59 -6.60 -9.90
CA SER A 637 -55.12 -7.89 -10.32
C SER A 637 -54.77 -9.01 -9.36
N GLY A 638 -55.79 -9.77 -8.98
CA GLY A 638 -55.78 -10.75 -7.91
C GLY A 638 -56.80 -10.32 -6.86
N ASN A 639 -56.82 -11.00 -5.71
CA ASN A 639 -57.83 -10.72 -4.68
C ASN A 639 -57.19 -9.86 -3.59
N ASP A 640 -57.42 -8.56 -3.66
CA ASP A 640 -56.67 -7.57 -2.90
C ASP A 640 -57.39 -7.15 -1.60
N GLU A 641 -56.62 -6.83 -0.56
CA GLU A 641 -57.10 -6.24 0.70
C GLU A 641 -56.61 -4.81 0.82
N ILE A 642 -57.52 -3.83 0.72
CA ILE A 642 -57.19 -2.40 0.61
C ILE A 642 -57.85 -1.62 1.74
N GLY A 643 -57.06 -0.93 2.57
CA GLY A 643 -57.53 -0.05 3.64
C GLY A 643 -57.05 1.39 3.45
N GLY A 644 -57.96 2.36 3.34
CA GLY A 644 -57.67 3.78 3.23
C GLY A 644 -57.08 4.32 4.52
N GLY A 645 -57.89 4.32 5.58
CA GLY A 645 -57.44 4.71 6.92
C GLY A 645 -58.16 5.95 7.39
N ALA A 646 -57.46 7.05 7.58
CA ALA A 646 -58.04 8.31 8.03
C ALA A 646 -57.90 9.37 6.95
N HIS A 647 -58.91 10.23 6.84
CA HIS A 647 -59.15 11.26 5.82
C HIS A 647 -59.73 10.71 4.51
N ASP A 648 -60.00 11.60 3.56
CA ASP A 648 -60.75 11.27 2.33
C ASP A 648 -59.84 10.50 1.34
N ASP A 649 -60.08 9.20 1.17
CA ASP A 649 -59.24 8.30 0.37
C ASP A 649 -59.85 7.88 -0.97
N SER A 650 -59.02 7.35 -1.88
CA SER A 650 -59.45 6.78 -3.16
C SER A 650 -58.91 5.37 -3.37
N LEU A 651 -59.79 4.38 -3.27
CA LEU A 651 -59.48 2.95 -3.32
C LEU A 651 -60.04 2.32 -4.61
N TYR A 652 -59.19 1.54 -5.29
CA TYR A 652 -59.53 0.78 -6.49
C TYR A 652 -59.10 -0.68 -6.32
N GLY A 653 -60.05 -1.62 -6.33
CA GLY A 653 -59.78 -3.06 -6.27
C GLY A 653 -59.10 -3.54 -7.54
N GLY A 654 -59.84 -3.52 -8.66
CA GLY A 654 -59.29 -3.81 -9.97
C GLY A 654 -59.90 -5.08 -10.56
N ARG A 655 -59.13 -6.16 -10.63
CA ARG A 655 -59.63 -7.46 -11.13
C ARG A 655 -59.43 -8.54 -10.07
N GLY A 656 -60.50 -9.18 -9.66
CA GLY A 656 -60.48 -10.24 -8.68
C GLY A 656 -61.50 -9.94 -7.59
N ASP A 657 -61.62 -10.84 -6.62
CA ASP A 657 -62.60 -10.64 -5.54
C ASP A 657 -61.92 -9.82 -4.43
N ASP A 658 -62.14 -8.50 -4.42
CA ASP A 658 -61.40 -7.55 -3.59
C ASP A 658 -62.13 -7.19 -2.29
N SER A 659 -61.36 -6.77 -1.28
CA SER A 659 -61.87 -6.29 0.01
C SER A 659 -61.38 -4.87 0.27
N LEU A 660 -62.28 -3.88 0.20
CA LEU A 660 -61.96 -2.46 0.37
C LEU A 660 -62.58 -1.91 1.67
N TYR A 661 -61.80 -1.13 2.41
CA TYR A 661 -62.17 -0.51 3.67
C TYR A 661 -61.81 0.98 3.67
N GLY A 662 -62.80 1.88 3.58
CA GLY A 662 -62.58 3.33 3.64
C GLY A 662 -62.08 3.78 5.01
N SER A 663 -62.86 3.44 6.04
CA SER A 663 -62.61 3.73 7.47
C SER A 663 -63.08 5.13 7.91
N ASP A 664 -62.20 6.10 8.18
CA ASP A 664 -62.62 7.44 8.65
C ASP A 664 -62.41 8.47 7.52
N GLY A 665 -63.45 8.98 6.85
CA GLY A 665 -63.24 9.88 5.72
C GLY A 665 -64.43 9.97 4.77
N ASN A 666 -64.41 10.90 3.81
CA ASN A 666 -65.35 10.84 2.69
C ASN A 666 -64.67 10.10 1.54
N ASP A 667 -64.80 8.78 1.52
CA ASP A 667 -63.96 7.92 0.70
C ASP A 667 -64.60 7.59 -0.64
N ILE A 668 -63.76 7.27 -1.63
CA ILE A 668 -64.20 6.73 -2.92
C ILE A 668 -63.70 5.30 -3.04
N LEU A 669 -64.62 4.34 -3.05
CA LEU A 669 -64.32 2.92 -3.21
C LEU A 669 -64.85 2.42 -4.57
N VAL A 670 -64.00 1.73 -5.33
CA VAL A 670 -64.35 1.14 -6.63
C VAL A 670 -63.84 -0.30 -6.69
N GLY A 671 -64.74 -1.28 -6.71
CA GLY A 671 -64.41 -2.71 -6.82
C GLY A 671 -63.89 -3.09 -8.21
N ALA A 672 -64.68 -2.80 -9.23
CA ALA A 672 -64.44 -3.03 -10.66
C ALA A 672 -64.83 -4.42 -11.21
N ASP A 673 -63.91 -5.36 -11.45
CA ASP A 673 -64.26 -6.69 -11.99
C ASP A 673 -64.08 -7.75 -10.88
N GLY A 674 -65.15 -8.39 -10.40
CA GLY A 674 -65.08 -9.47 -9.41
C GLY A 674 -66.21 -9.42 -8.38
N ASP A 675 -66.31 -10.43 -7.50
CA ASP A 675 -67.32 -10.41 -6.44
C ASP A 675 -66.75 -9.62 -5.23
N ASP A 676 -66.94 -8.30 -5.19
CA ASP A 676 -66.22 -7.41 -4.25
C ASP A 676 -66.91 -7.23 -2.90
N TYR A 677 -66.12 -6.98 -1.86
CA TYR A 677 -66.58 -6.61 -0.52
C TYR A 677 -66.09 -5.22 -0.13
N MET A 678 -67.02 -4.28 0.08
CA MET A 678 -66.70 -2.89 0.41
C MET A 678 -67.36 -2.43 1.71
N LEU A 679 -66.57 -1.77 2.55
CA LEU A 679 -67.00 -1.06 3.74
C LEU A 679 -66.65 0.42 3.61
N GLY A 680 -67.65 1.31 3.61
CA GLY A 680 -67.47 2.77 3.61
C GLY A 680 -66.78 3.23 4.90
N GLY A 681 -67.56 3.36 5.98
CA GLY A 681 -66.98 3.63 7.30
C GLY A 681 -67.70 4.74 8.05
N LEU A 682 -66.95 5.76 8.47
CA LEU A 682 -67.46 6.99 9.05
C LEU A 682 -67.40 8.10 8.00
N ASP A 683 -68.38 9.01 8.05
CA ASP A 683 -68.53 10.13 7.12
C ASP A 683 -69.07 9.66 5.76
N ASN A 684 -69.13 10.53 4.75
CA ASN A 684 -69.99 10.30 3.59
C ASN A 684 -69.21 9.67 2.42
N ASP A 685 -69.51 8.42 2.11
CA ASP A 685 -68.72 7.63 1.15
C ASP A 685 -69.38 7.52 -0.22
N ILE A 686 -68.57 7.27 -1.25
CA ILE A 686 -69.00 6.92 -2.60
C ILE A 686 -68.48 5.52 -2.95
N MET A 687 -69.39 4.55 -3.03
CA MET A 687 -69.07 3.16 -3.36
C MET A 687 -69.58 2.77 -4.74
N ARG A 688 -68.75 2.06 -5.49
CA ARG A 688 -69.03 1.56 -6.84
C ARG A 688 -68.61 0.09 -6.95
N GLY A 689 -69.59 -0.80 -7.05
CA GLY A 689 -69.42 -2.24 -7.27
C GLY A 689 -68.66 -2.53 -8.56
N GLY A 690 -69.38 -2.54 -9.68
CA GLY A 690 -68.76 -2.67 -10.99
C GLY A 690 -69.42 -3.78 -11.80
N ASN A 691 -68.68 -4.85 -12.06
CA ASN A 691 -69.18 -6.06 -12.68
C ASN A 691 -69.11 -7.20 -11.68
N ASP A 692 -70.09 -8.10 -11.76
CA ASP A 692 -70.22 -9.32 -10.94
C ASP A 692 -70.89 -9.02 -9.58
N ASP A 693 -71.05 -10.01 -8.69
CA ASP A 693 -72.04 -9.92 -7.60
C ASP A 693 -71.40 -9.26 -6.34
N ASP A 694 -71.67 -7.98 -6.10
CA ASP A 694 -70.97 -7.19 -5.07
C ASP A 694 -71.68 -7.11 -3.72
N ARG A 695 -70.91 -6.89 -2.64
CA ARG A 695 -71.43 -6.60 -1.29
C ARG A 695 -70.87 -5.30 -0.73
N MET A 696 -71.74 -4.32 -0.51
CA MET A 696 -71.39 -2.98 -0.01
C MET A 696 -72.14 -2.63 1.28
N ASP A 697 -71.43 -2.02 2.24
CA ASP A 697 -71.99 -1.51 3.51
C ASP A 697 -71.41 -0.12 3.83
N GLY A 698 -72.25 0.93 3.80
CA GLY A 698 -71.85 2.32 4.02
C GLY A 698 -71.57 2.69 5.47
N GLN A 699 -72.16 1.95 6.42
CA GLN A 699 -71.98 2.13 7.86
C GLN A 699 -72.51 3.44 8.46
N SER A 700 -71.79 4.56 8.42
CA SER A 700 -72.18 5.80 9.10
C SER A 700 -71.86 7.02 8.25
N GLY A 701 -72.85 7.64 7.65
CA GLY A 701 -72.63 8.69 6.67
C GLY A 701 -73.90 8.94 5.89
N ASP A 702 -73.97 10.04 5.16
CA ASP A 702 -74.93 10.12 4.05
C ASP A 702 -74.22 9.55 2.80
N ASP A 703 -74.35 8.24 2.57
CA ASP A 703 -73.53 7.50 1.60
C ASP A 703 -74.15 7.40 0.20
N GLU A 704 -73.31 7.35 -0.86
CA GLU A 704 -73.74 7.06 -2.23
C GLU A 704 -73.24 5.68 -2.69
N ILE A 705 -74.13 4.70 -2.79
CA ILE A 705 -73.80 3.30 -3.10
C ILE A 705 -74.38 2.89 -4.46
N TYR A 706 -73.51 2.47 -5.39
CA TYR A 706 -73.86 2.06 -6.75
C TYR A 706 -73.37 0.63 -7.04
N GLY A 707 -74.27 -0.36 -7.18
CA GLY A 707 -73.91 -1.75 -7.54
C GLY A 707 -73.38 -1.90 -8.96
N GLN A 708 -74.10 -1.35 -9.93
CA GLN A 708 -73.80 -1.35 -11.37
C GLN A 708 -74.22 -2.62 -12.11
N ASN A 709 -73.37 -3.60 -12.39
CA ASN A 709 -73.78 -4.84 -13.07
C ASN A 709 -73.53 -6.02 -12.15
N GLY A 710 -74.54 -6.82 -11.82
CA GLY A 710 -74.36 -7.86 -10.82
C GLY A 710 -75.66 -8.16 -10.11
N GLN A 711 -75.69 -9.19 -9.27
CA GLN A 711 -76.71 -9.31 -8.23
C GLN A 711 -76.13 -8.78 -6.93
N ASP A 712 -76.32 -7.48 -6.71
CA ASP A 712 -75.58 -6.76 -5.68
C ASP A 712 -76.35 -6.74 -4.36
N THR A 713 -75.62 -6.67 -3.25
CA THR A 713 -76.18 -6.44 -1.91
C THR A 713 -75.65 -5.13 -1.34
N LEU A 714 -76.54 -4.14 -1.20
CA LEU A 714 -76.23 -2.79 -0.74
C LEU A 714 -76.89 -2.53 0.62
N GLU A 715 -76.10 -2.07 1.60
CA GLU A 715 -76.56 -1.70 2.94
C GLU A 715 -76.11 -0.26 3.29
N GLY A 716 -77.03 0.71 3.41
CA GLY A 716 -76.71 2.11 3.75
C GLY A 716 -76.36 2.32 5.23
N LYS A 717 -77.16 1.74 6.12
CA LYS A 717 -77.02 1.74 7.60
C LYS A 717 -77.45 3.01 8.30
N ASN A 718 -76.58 3.99 8.55
CA ASN A 718 -76.95 5.18 9.34
C ASN A 718 -76.64 6.45 8.56
N GLY A 719 -77.64 7.30 8.41
CA GLY A 719 -77.57 8.55 7.66
C GLY A 719 -78.55 8.49 6.50
N ASN A 720 -78.53 9.48 5.61
CA ASN A 720 -79.50 9.58 4.52
C ASN A 720 -78.83 9.10 3.24
N ASP A 721 -79.00 7.82 2.95
CA ASP A 721 -78.18 7.14 1.96
C ASP A 721 -78.84 7.17 0.57
N ILE A 722 -78.04 7.15 -0.48
CA ILE A 722 -78.47 6.96 -1.88
C ILE A 722 -78.02 5.58 -2.34
N LEU A 723 -78.98 4.70 -2.61
CA LEU A 723 -78.71 3.33 -3.06
C LEU A 723 -79.24 3.12 -4.49
N ASN A 724 -78.38 2.64 -5.38
CA ASN A 724 -78.72 2.27 -6.75
C ASN A 724 -78.13 0.88 -7.06
N GLY A 725 -78.98 -0.14 -7.15
CA GLY A 725 -78.57 -1.51 -7.45
C GLY A 725 -77.91 -1.62 -8.82
N GLY A 726 -78.61 -1.19 -9.88
CA GLY A 726 -78.10 -1.30 -11.23
C GLY A 726 -78.73 -2.48 -11.98
N ALA A 727 -78.00 -3.02 -12.94
CA ALA A 727 -78.46 -4.16 -13.73
C ALA A 727 -78.25 -5.48 -12.98
N GLY A 728 -79.34 -6.14 -12.63
CA GLY A 728 -79.37 -7.50 -12.11
C GLY A 728 -80.48 -7.66 -11.08
N ASP A 729 -80.43 -8.69 -10.25
CA ASP A 729 -81.47 -8.90 -9.23
C ASP A 729 -80.90 -8.52 -7.86
N ASP A 730 -81.09 -7.26 -7.46
CA ASP A 730 -80.36 -6.66 -6.33
C ASP A 730 -81.11 -6.72 -4.99
N ILE A 731 -80.35 -6.65 -3.90
CA ILE A 731 -80.85 -6.60 -2.51
C ILE A 731 -80.40 -5.28 -1.87
N LEU A 732 -81.35 -4.49 -1.41
CA LEU A 732 -81.10 -3.15 -0.85
C LEU A 732 -81.65 -3.04 0.58
N TYR A 733 -80.86 -2.45 1.47
CA TYR A 733 -81.23 -2.07 2.83
C TYR A 733 -80.86 -0.61 3.08
N GLY A 734 -81.84 0.26 3.37
CA GLY A 734 -81.56 1.67 3.68
C GLY A 734 -81.00 1.84 5.08
N GLY A 735 -81.69 1.29 6.08
CA GLY A 735 -81.31 1.41 7.47
C GLY A 735 -81.99 2.57 8.19
N ASN A 736 -81.21 3.39 8.88
CA ASN A 736 -81.65 4.52 9.71
C ASN A 736 -81.36 5.84 9.01
N GLY A 737 -82.40 6.56 8.63
CA GLY A 737 -82.30 7.90 8.08
C GLY A 737 -83.38 8.08 7.04
N ALA A 738 -83.28 9.10 6.19
CA ALA A 738 -84.19 9.30 5.07
C ALA A 738 -83.51 8.87 3.77
N ASP A 739 -83.69 7.61 3.41
CA ASP A 739 -82.91 6.97 2.36
C ASP A 739 -83.54 7.15 0.98
N SER A 740 -82.72 7.18 -0.06
CA SER A 740 -83.09 7.39 -1.46
C SER A 740 -82.71 6.19 -2.31
N PHE A 741 -83.71 5.39 -2.71
CA PHE A 741 -83.51 4.25 -3.60
C PHE A 741 -83.73 4.66 -5.05
N ILE A 742 -82.76 4.44 -5.92
CA ILE A 742 -82.84 4.76 -7.35
C ILE A 742 -83.02 3.48 -8.14
N TYR A 743 -84.08 3.43 -8.94
CA TYR A 743 -84.34 2.36 -9.91
C TYR A 743 -84.27 2.91 -11.33
N ALA A 744 -83.30 2.45 -12.14
CA ALA A 744 -83.03 3.04 -13.46
C ALA A 744 -82.78 2.01 -14.59
N ASP A 745 -83.05 0.74 -14.38
CA ASP A 745 -82.42 -0.38 -15.09
C ASP A 745 -83.35 -1.62 -15.21
N ASN A 746 -82.76 -2.75 -15.62
CA ASN A 746 -83.44 -4.03 -15.85
C ASN A 746 -83.03 -5.01 -14.75
N GLY A 747 -83.99 -5.53 -14.00
CA GLY A 747 -83.66 -6.27 -12.79
C GLY A 747 -84.86 -6.61 -11.92
N THR A 748 -84.70 -7.51 -10.96
CA THR A 748 -85.69 -7.76 -9.90
C THR A 748 -85.12 -7.40 -8.53
N ASP A 749 -85.26 -6.13 -8.18
CA ASP A 749 -84.65 -5.59 -6.97
C ASP A 749 -85.59 -5.75 -5.77
N VAL A 750 -85.02 -5.93 -4.58
CA VAL A 750 -85.77 -6.09 -3.34
C VAL A 750 -85.21 -5.16 -2.27
N ILE A 751 -86.06 -4.24 -1.79
CA ILE A 751 -85.79 -3.40 -0.62
C ILE A 751 -86.41 -4.06 0.61
N TYR A 752 -85.60 -4.32 1.64
CA TYR A 752 -86.01 -5.14 2.79
C TYR A 752 -86.56 -4.37 3.99
N ASP A 753 -86.23 -3.08 4.14
CA ASP A 753 -86.48 -2.30 5.34
C ASP A 753 -87.03 -0.88 5.09
N PHE A 754 -87.62 -0.67 3.90
CA PHE A 754 -88.24 0.60 3.50
C PHE A 754 -89.15 1.20 4.59
N GLN A 755 -88.90 2.47 4.94
CA GLN A 755 -89.62 3.26 5.93
C GLN A 755 -90.55 4.29 5.26
N ASP A 756 -91.85 3.99 5.30
CA ASP A 756 -92.93 4.88 4.83
C ASP A 756 -92.86 6.28 5.48
N ASP A 757 -93.14 7.32 4.70
CA ASP A 757 -93.02 8.76 5.04
C ASP A 757 -91.58 9.26 5.38
N ILE A 758 -90.56 8.41 5.23
CA ILE A 758 -89.16 8.71 5.56
C ILE A 758 -88.27 8.52 4.33
N ASP A 759 -88.32 7.33 3.73
CA ASP A 759 -87.53 6.96 2.57
C ASP A 759 -88.20 7.41 1.26
N THR A 760 -87.43 7.55 0.21
CA THR A 760 -87.90 7.95 -1.12
C THR A 760 -87.41 6.97 -2.19
N ILE A 761 -88.30 6.61 -3.13
CA ILE A 761 -87.98 5.79 -4.30
C ILE A 761 -88.04 6.65 -5.56
N TYR A 762 -86.91 6.75 -6.25
CA TYR A 762 -86.79 7.41 -7.55
C TYR A 762 -86.85 6.38 -8.67
N ILE A 763 -87.85 6.49 -9.55
CA ILE A 763 -87.99 5.60 -10.72
C ILE A 763 -87.72 6.39 -12.00
N ALA A 764 -86.71 5.95 -12.76
CA ALA A 764 -86.44 6.53 -14.07
C ALA A 764 -87.65 6.37 -14.99
N THR A 765 -88.07 7.45 -15.64
CA THR A 765 -89.22 7.44 -16.58
C THR A 765 -89.10 6.42 -17.71
N GLY A 766 -87.88 6.01 -18.06
CA GLY A 766 -87.59 4.95 -19.04
C GLY A 766 -87.82 3.51 -18.55
N SER A 767 -88.09 3.32 -17.25
CA SER A 767 -88.37 2.00 -16.65
C SER A 767 -89.86 1.78 -16.37
N LEU A 768 -90.72 2.76 -16.69
CA LEU A 768 -92.16 2.70 -16.43
C LEU A 768 -92.88 1.78 -17.43
N PRO A 769 -93.79 0.89 -16.98
CA PRO A 769 -94.60 0.08 -17.88
C PRO A 769 -95.42 0.89 -18.89
N ASP A 770 -95.69 0.29 -20.04
CA ASP A 770 -96.55 0.84 -21.09
C ASP A 770 -97.91 1.30 -20.52
N GLY A 771 -98.16 2.62 -20.55
CA GLY A 771 -99.42 3.23 -20.11
C GLY A 771 -99.41 3.83 -18.70
N VAL A 772 -98.30 3.72 -17.96
CA VAL A 772 -98.09 4.40 -16.68
C VAL A 772 -97.65 5.85 -16.92
N SER A 773 -98.36 6.81 -16.33
CA SER A 773 -98.06 8.25 -16.50
C SER A 773 -98.02 9.04 -15.19
N SER A 774 -98.37 8.39 -14.08
CA SER A 774 -98.39 8.94 -12.73
C SER A 774 -98.09 7.83 -11.71
N VAL A 775 -97.65 8.21 -10.51
CA VAL A 775 -97.42 7.27 -9.41
C VAL A 775 -98.69 6.48 -9.09
N ASP A 776 -99.86 7.11 -9.12
CA ASP A 776 -101.17 6.44 -8.97
C ASP A 776 -101.37 5.32 -10.02
N ASP A 777 -100.99 5.54 -11.29
CA ASP A 777 -101.11 4.53 -12.35
C ASP A 777 -100.19 3.31 -12.11
N LEU A 778 -99.04 3.53 -11.45
CA LEU A 778 -98.06 2.50 -11.11
C LEU A 778 -98.52 1.70 -9.89
N LEU A 779 -98.97 2.38 -8.84
CA LEU A 779 -99.45 1.75 -7.60
C LEU A 779 -100.75 0.95 -7.82
N ASP A 780 -101.62 1.38 -8.74
CA ASP A 780 -102.80 0.59 -9.16
C ASP A 780 -102.42 -0.79 -9.77
N GLN A 781 -101.17 -0.95 -10.22
CA GLN A 781 -100.64 -2.19 -10.79
C GLN A 781 -99.82 -3.02 -9.79
N ALA A 782 -99.58 -2.51 -8.58
CA ALA A 782 -98.83 -3.21 -7.55
C ALA A 782 -99.58 -4.46 -7.04
N VAL A 783 -98.83 -5.50 -6.73
CA VAL A 783 -99.34 -6.76 -6.18
C VAL A 783 -98.88 -6.90 -4.75
N VAL A 784 -99.83 -6.96 -3.81
CA VAL A 784 -99.53 -7.26 -2.40
C VAL A 784 -99.44 -8.78 -2.22
N LEU A 785 -98.27 -9.24 -1.80
CA LEU A 785 -97.97 -10.63 -1.43
C LEU A 785 -97.84 -10.76 0.10
N ASP A 786 -97.70 -11.99 0.59
CA ASP A 786 -97.50 -12.25 2.03
C ASP A 786 -96.18 -11.64 2.56
N SER A 787 -95.20 -11.39 1.68
CA SER A 787 -93.89 -10.79 2.01
C SER A 787 -93.87 -9.27 1.95
N GLY A 788 -94.82 -8.64 1.24
CA GLY A 788 -94.81 -7.19 1.02
C GLY A 788 -95.43 -6.80 -0.32
N THR A 789 -95.12 -5.61 -0.80
CA THR A 789 -95.64 -5.04 -2.05
C THR A 789 -94.67 -5.32 -3.19
N TYR A 790 -95.18 -5.69 -4.35
CA TYR A 790 -94.39 -5.97 -5.54
C TYR A 790 -94.90 -5.14 -6.72
N ILE A 791 -94.01 -4.36 -7.33
CA ILE A 791 -94.30 -3.43 -8.42
C ILE A 791 -93.63 -3.96 -9.69
N ALA A 792 -94.41 -4.25 -10.72
CA ALA A 792 -93.87 -4.64 -12.02
C ALA A 792 -93.47 -3.39 -12.82
N LEU A 793 -92.28 -3.42 -13.41
CA LEU A 793 -91.69 -2.35 -14.23
C LEU A 793 -91.49 -2.84 -15.68
N GLU A 794 -91.09 -1.96 -16.61
CA GLU A 794 -91.04 -2.31 -18.05
C GLU A 794 -90.16 -3.54 -18.31
N ASN A 795 -88.98 -3.58 -17.70
CA ASN A 795 -87.95 -4.61 -17.91
C ASN A 795 -87.49 -5.27 -16.60
N GLY A 796 -88.34 -5.25 -15.57
CA GLY A 796 -87.95 -5.67 -14.24
C GLY A 796 -89.07 -5.55 -13.22
N SER A 797 -88.72 -5.54 -11.95
CA SER A 797 -89.66 -5.35 -10.85
C SER A 797 -88.98 -4.90 -9.57
N LEU A 798 -89.73 -4.19 -8.74
CA LEU A 798 -89.30 -3.73 -7.43
C LEU A 798 -90.16 -4.38 -6.33
N GLY A 799 -89.52 -5.13 -5.44
CA GLY A 799 -90.12 -5.70 -4.24
C GLY A 799 -89.85 -4.83 -3.00
N LEU A 800 -90.89 -4.52 -2.23
CA LEU A 800 -90.80 -3.78 -0.97
C LEU A 800 -91.29 -4.69 0.16
N VAL A 801 -90.36 -5.29 0.90
CA VAL A 801 -90.67 -6.23 1.99
C VAL A 801 -91.25 -5.45 3.18
N GLY A 802 -92.31 -5.99 3.78
CA GLY A 802 -92.94 -5.36 4.95
C GLY A 802 -93.89 -4.19 4.65
N VAL A 803 -93.91 -3.65 3.43
CA VAL A 803 -94.91 -2.66 2.97
C VAL A 803 -96.15 -3.40 2.46
N PHE A 804 -97.31 -3.23 3.11
CA PHE A 804 -98.54 -3.96 2.76
C PHE A 804 -99.67 -3.08 2.21
N ASP A 805 -99.48 -1.75 2.21
CA ASP A 805 -100.44 -0.79 1.68
C ASP A 805 -99.77 0.02 0.56
N PRO A 806 -99.88 -0.39 -0.72
CA PRO A 806 -99.23 0.32 -1.82
C PRO A 806 -99.63 1.79 -1.91
N ASP A 807 -100.83 2.17 -1.42
CA ASP A 807 -101.29 3.55 -1.45
C ASP A 807 -100.49 4.48 -0.51
N SER A 808 -99.74 3.95 0.46
CA SER A 808 -98.92 4.77 1.36
C SER A 808 -97.71 5.38 0.63
N LEU A 809 -97.18 4.65 -0.36
CA LEU A 809 -96.02 5.04 -1.18
C LEU A 809 -96.26 6.23 -2.12
N ARG A 810 -97.48 6.78 -2.17
CA ARG A 810 -97.86 7.83 -3.13
C ARG A 810 -96.99 9.08 -3.03
N ASP A 811 -96.61 9.46 -1.82
CA ASP A 811 -95.81 10.66 -1.55
C ASP A 811 -94.30 10.36 -1.49
N ASP A 812 -93.92 9.07 -1.39
CA ASP A 812 -92.54 8.59 -1.29
C ASP A 812 -91.96 8.12 -2.63
N MET A 813 -92.78 8.08 -3.70
CA MET A 813 -92.32 7.71 -5.04
C MET A 813 -92.24 8.92 -5.97
N VAL A 814 -91.10 9.07 -6.65
CA VAL A 814 -90.83 10.18 -7.59
C VAL A 814 -90.38 9.63 -8.93
N PHE A 815 -91.00 10.11 -10.02
CA PHE A 815 -90.55 9.79 -11.37
C PHE A 815 -89.51 10.81 -11.84
N VAL A 816 -88.35 10.33 -12.30
CA VAL A 816 -87.20 11.16 -12.71
C VAL A 816 -86.82 11.04 -14.18
#